data_AF-A0A7H8R659-F1
#
_entry.id   AF-A0A7H8R659-F1
#
_cell.length_a   1.000
_cell.length_b   1.000
_cell.length_c   1.000
_cell.angle_alpha   90.00
_cell.angle_beta   90.00
_cell.angle_gamma   90.00
#
_symmetry.space_group_name_H-M   'P 1'
#
loop_
_entity.id
_entity.type
_entity.pdbx_description
1 polymer ?
#
loop_
_entity_poly.entity_id
_entity_poly.type
_entity_poly.pdbx_seq_one_letter_code
_entity_poly.pdbx_strand_id
1 'polypeptide(L)'
;MAQYSSEVISAENIALFSLLHGVPVRPSTNKASRNSWNLPAQQTNRQNYSLSFDTERRLADTLAFLSSIKDDPDHIPAICVGEDPDEKNSLNVYIAINKCRWGDGDDLLQTVKDGFEQLFRILEKCSFPPHHKKEDDEYGDRRKVKEQVFSAVVSMCSSRILARLSLGPRAKLKAKKDFKKGIVEVIDFVNRQRNDRNQSTLSLFTTKARELVKLVDLWTKYQTQTPLEDLVEGVYQLQKTETVQRILDGMSNRDMDPLRRASLLNVVKKVARYRQAARFLYRLVAKEQHLSKLKAIAVNLPKEYFEKSVPSSVDYYPRLSSVLFRIHPKYAKEKSLGQIRRLLLTKKEKSVDEDFSERVLKTLNEAKIHAEVQLIAHCESQLPGGSMGLPPRVICSSKDACYLCNLAIYLYRGKMHTPRSHGRLYPGWRLPLQQHQQLGVSFNQAIETKIKESLMFLFQKQQRINYPFPMESTLGTLPSSNTTLYGSSIRDESVISRIGLGHEVPVRTLLSVGNQEPTGFKPGEKSKSRDLISDIRSQDSHLSNEDEMLPRGIALKKTIKPQNAPFVYSNGLLEVQMDLEPPDPSKLATNQTSLAYSIEWLDKAAEIQEKCHSGCVIDVGTLQGEVFHEICGKNSLYMRFENSVFRLRFH
;
A
#
# COMPACT_ATOMS: atom_id res chain seq x y z
N MET A 1 -1.11 46.49 -9.03
CA MET A 1 -1.81 45.20 -9.25
C MET A 1 -2.65 44.93 -8.03
N ALA A 2 -3.93 44.58 -8.17
CA ALA A 2 -4.73 44.14 -7.02
C ALA A 2 -4.12 42.84 -6.49
N GLN A 3 -3.80 42.81 -5.19
CA GLN A 3 -3.23 41.63 -4.54
C GLN A 3 -4.36 40.67 -4.21
N TYR A 4 -4.67 39.77 -5.15
CA TYR A 4 -5.68 38.73 -4.95
C TYR A 4 -5.32 37.83 -3.76
N SER A 5 -6.34 37.32 -3.09
CA SER A 5 -6.16 36.39 -1.96
C SER A 5 -5.52 35.08 -2.43
N SER A 6 -4.85 34.37 -1.50
CA SER A 6 -4.16 33.10 -1.79
C SER A 6 -5.12 32.03 -2.33
N GLU A 7 -6.38 32.07 -1.93
CA GLU A 7 -7.43 31.14 -2.36
C GLU A 7 -7.83 31.38 -3.82
N VAL A 8 -7.91 32.64 -4.25
CA VAL A 8 -8.17 33.00 -5.66
C VAL A 8 -7.02 32.53 -6.55
N ILE A 9 -5.77 32.77 -6.14
CA ILE A 9 -4.58 32.28 -6.85
C ILE A 9 -4.59 30.74 -6.93
N SER A 10 -4.95 30.05 -5.85
CA SER A 10 -5.05 28.59 -5.83
C SER A 10 -6.14 28.07 -6.77
N ALA A 11 -7.32 28.69 -6.79
CA ALA A 11 -8.42 28.30 -7.69
C ALA A 11 -8.04 28.50 -9.16
N GLU A 12 -7.42 29.63 -9.50
CA GLU A 12 -6.89 29.92 -10.84
C GLU A 12 -5.84 28.90 -11.29
N ASN A 13 -4.88 28.59 -10.42
CA ASN A 13 -3.80 27.66 -10.70
C ASN A 13 -4.33 26.23 -10.89
N ILE A 14 -5.23 25.76 -10.00
CA ILE A 14 -5.88 24.45 -10.13
C ILE A 14 -6.73 24.37 -11.42
N ALA A 15 -7.50 25.42 -11.73
CA ALA A 15 -8.33 25.45 -12.94
C ALA A 15 -7.48 25.36 -14.22
N LEU A 16 -6.42 26.17 -14.34
CA LEU A 16 -5.49 26.13 -15.48
C LEU A 16 -4.79 24.78 -15.58
N PHE A 17 -4.33 24.22 -14.47
CA PHE A 17 -3.70 22.89 -14.46
C PHE A 17 -4.68 21.78 -14.87
N SER A 18 -5.98 21.93 -14.58
CA SER A 18 -7.04 21.00 -15.00
C SER A 18 -7.46 21.09 -16.49
N LEU A 19 -7.09 22.17 -17.18
CA LEU A 19 -7.21 22.27 -18.64
C LEU A 19 -6.04 21.56 -19.34
N LEU A 20 -4.85 21.65 -18.73
CA LEU A 20 -3.64 21.00 -19.19
C LEU A 20 -3.68 19.49 -18.96
N HIS A 21 -4.20 19.02 -17.81
CA HIS A 21 -4.18 17.62 -17.40
C HIS A 21 -5.45 17.13 -16.69
N GLY A 22 -5.89 15.92 -17.00
CA GLY A 22 -6.76 15.14 -16.09
C GLY A 22 -5.95 14.33 -15.05
N VAL A 23 -4.77 13.87 -15.45
CA VAL A 23 -3.85 13.05 -14.65
C VAL A 23 -2.43 13.59 -14.86
N PRO A 24 -1.95 14.55 -14.04
CA PRO A 24 -0.63 15.15 -14.21
C PRO A 24 0.54 14.16 -14.05
N VAL A 25 0.38 13.14 -13.21
CA VAL A 25 1.42 12.13 -12.92
C VAL A 25 0.80 10.73 -12.89
N ARG A 26 1.58 9.71 -13.23
CA ARG A 26 1.15 8.31 -13.09
C ARG A 26 0.98 7.95 -11.60
N PRO A 27 0.17 6.92 -11.27
CA PRO A 27 0.15 6.35 -9.92
C PRO A 27 1.55 6.01 -9.43
N SER A 28 1.82 6.31 -8.16
CA SER A 28 3.14 6.16 -7.54
C SER A 28 3.02 5.75 -6.07
N THR A 29 4.01 4.98 -5.62
CA THR A 29 4.25 4.74 -4.19
C THR A 29 5.24 5.79 -3.70
N ASN A 30 4.90 6.48 -2.61
CA ASN A 30 5.82 7.44 -2.02
C ASN A 30 6.86 6.68 -1.19
N LYS A 31 8.14 6.98 -1.39
CA LYS A 31 9.20 6.43 -0.55
C LYS A 31 9.09 7.03 0.86
N ALA A 32 9.06 6.20 1.89
CA ALA A 32 9.24 6.67 3.26
C ALA A 32 10.72 7.02 3.44
N SER A 33 11.06 8.31 3.45
CA SER A 33 12.42 8.77 3.71
C SER A 33 12.81 8.43 5.15
N ARG A 34 13.57 7.35 5.35
CA ARG A 34 14.08 6.88 6.65
C ARG A 34 14.80 8.01 7.42
N ASN A 35 15.35 8.99 6.68
CA ASN A 35 16.16 10.09 7.19
C ASN A 35 15.38 11.40 7.38
N SER A 36 14.09 11.48 6.99
CA SER A 36 13.26 12.68 7.21
C SER A 36 12.33 12.53 8.42
N TRP A 37 11.99 11.29 8.79
CA TRP A 37 11.20 10.99 10.00
C TRP A 37 12.06 10.93 11.27
N ASN A 38 13.38 10.86 11.10
CA ASN A 38 14.37 11.19 12.13
C ASN A 38 14.77 12.66 11.92
N LEU A 39 14.17 13.57 12.67
CA LEU A 39 14.53 15.00 12.66
C LEU A 39 16.03 15.17 12.99
N PRO A 40 16.72 16.18 12.43
CA PRO A 40 18.15 16.41 12.71
C PRO A 40 18.38 16.61 14.22
N ALA A 41 19.32 15.84 14.77
CA ALA A 41 19.44 15.51 16.19
C ALA A 41 19.88 16.64 17.14
N GLN A 42 19.72 17.91 16.76
CA GLN A 42 20.17 19.07 17.54
C GLN A 42 19.07 19.70 18.43
N GLN A 43 17.80 19.26 18.34
CA GLN A 43 16.72 19.85 19.17
C GLN A 43 15.70 18.88 19.81
N THR A 44 15.79 17.56 19.60
CA THR A 44 14.87 16.59 20.26
C THR A 44 15.61 15.43 20.91
N ASN A 45 15.63 15.42 22.24
CA ASN A 45 15.97 14.24 23.03
C ASN A 45 14.99 13.10 22.69
N ARG A 46 15.49 12.00 22.14
CA ARG A 46 14.86 10.64 22.06
C ARG A 46 13.32 10.61 22.03
N GLN A 47 12.71 11.07 20.93
CA GLN A 47 11.26 10.94 20.73
C GLN A 47 10.88 9.50 20.31
N ASN A 48 10.72 8.63 21.30
CA ASN A 48 10.36 7.22 21.12
C ASN A 48 8.85 7.04 20.92
N TYR A 49 8.39 6.95 19.68
CA TYR A 49 7.02 6.54 19.37
C TYR A 49 6.74 5.10 19.86
N SER A 50 5.60 4.91 20.51
CA SER A 50 5.06 3.62 20.98
C SER A 50 4.83 2.61 19.86
N LEU A 51 4.52 3.06 18.63
CA LEU A 51 4.40 2.23 17.44
C LEU A 51 5.58 2.45 16.50
N SER A 52 6.04 1.36 15.87
CA SER A 52 6.91 1.48 14.69
C SER A 52 6.17 2.23 13.57
N PHE A 53 6.91 2.97 12.73
CA PHE A 53 6.31 3.69 11.60
C PHE A 53 5.51 2.77 10.67
N ASP A 54 5.98 1.53 10.45
CA ASP A 54 5.27 0.58 9.60
C ASP A 54 4.02 0.01 10.30
N THR A 55 4.04 -0.16 11.63
CA THR A 55 2.86 -0.54 12.42
C THR A 55 1.79 0.55 12.34
N GLU A 56 2.16 1.82 12.55
CA GLU A 56 1.27 2.98 12.41
C GLU A 56 0.71 3.06 10.98
N ARG A 57 1.56 2.91 9.96
CA ARG A 57 1.16 2.92 8.55
C ARG A 57 0.12 1.85 8.22
N ARG A 58 0.33 0.61 8.68
CA ARG A 58 -0.62 -0.51 8.47
C ARG A 58 -1.92 -0.30 9.26
N LEU A 59 -1.85 0.29 10.45
CA LEU A 59 -3.04 0.65 11.24
C LEU A 59 -3.85 1.74 10.54
N ALA A 60 -3.22 2.83 10.12
CA ALA A 60 -3.86 3.92 9.38
C ALA A 60 -4.48 3.44 8.05
N ASP A 61 -3.78 2.62 7.26
CA ASP A 61 -4.33 1.99 6.02
C ASP A 61 -5.56 1.12 6.33
N THR A 62 -5.48 0.28 7.37
CA THR A 62 -6.58 -0.61 7.75
C THR A 62 -7.82 0.17 8.19
N LEU A 63 -7.65 1.15 9.08
CA LEU A 63 -8.75 1.99 9.56
C LEU A 63 -9.30 2.86 8.42
N ALA A 64 -8.46 3.42 7.56
CA ALA A 64 -8.90 4.18 6.40
C ALA A 64 -9.69 3.34 5.38
N PHE A 65 -9.35 2.06 5.22
CA PHE A 65 -10.16 1.13 4.42
C PHE A 65 -11.54 0.86 5.05
N LEU A 66 -11.60 0.69 6.38
CA LEU A 66 -12.85 0.42 7.12
C LEU A 66 -13.77 1.65 7.20
N SER A 67 -13.22 2.86 7.29
CA SER A 67 -14.02 4.09 7.41
C SER A 67 -14.91 4.40 6.20
N SER A 68 -14.63 3.82 5.02
CA SER A 68 -15.45 3.96 3.81
C SER A 68 -16.72 3.12 3.85
N ILE A 69 -17.63 3.42 4.79
CA ILE A 69 -18.85 2.63 5.06
C ILE A 69 -19.94 2.77 3.99
N LYS A 70 -19.89 3.80 3.13
CA LYS A 70 -20.84 4.03 2.01
C LYS A 70 -20.10 4.24 0.67
N ASP A 71 -20.80 4.03 -0.44
CA ASP A 71 -20.31 4.37 -1.80
C ASP A 71 -20.60 5.85 -2.10
N ASP A 72 -19.96 6.72 -1.33
CA ASP A 72 -20.10 8.17 -1.36
C ASP A 72 -18.78 8.79 -1.91
N PRO A 73 -18.78 9.38 -3.12
CA PRO A 73 -17.60 10.03 -3.68
C PRO A 73 -17.39 11.44 -3.13
N ASP A 74 -18.38 12.00 -2.45
CA ASP A 74 -18.42 13.38 -2.01
C ASP A 74 -17.86 13.55 -0.60
N HIS A 75 -18.03 12.55 0.27
CA HIS A 75 -17.58 12.51 1.67
C HIS A 75 -16.55 11.39 1.92
N ILE A 76 -15.48 11.35 1.12
CA ILE A 76 -14.42 10.34 1.25
C ILE A 76 -13.68 10.54 2.58
N PRO A 77 -13.51 9.50 3.42
CA PRO A 77 -12.81 9.61 4.70
C PRO A 77 -11.28 9.47 4.58
N ALA A 78 -10.56 10.07 5.52
CA ALA A 78 -9.14 9.84 5.79
C ALA A 78 -8.90 9.65 7.29
N ILE A 79 -7.81 8.94 7.62
CA ILE A 79 -7.39 8.59 8.97
C ILE A 79 -5.91 8.95 9.16
N CYS A 80 -5.56 9.50 10.31
CA CYS A 80 -4.23 9.40 10.90
C CYS A 80 -4.32 8.90 12.35
N VAL A 81 -3.21 8.39 12.88
CA VAL A 81 -3.15 7.87 14.26
C VAL A 81 -2.02 8.58 15.00
N GLY A 82 -2.33 9.16 16.15
CA GLY A 82 -1.36 9.80 17.05
C GLY A 82 -1.45 9.23 18.45
N GLU A 83 -0.44 9.53 19.26
CA GLU A 83 -0.46 9.19 20.69
C GLU A 83 -1.39 10.14 21.44
N ASP A 84 -2.07 9.62 22.45
CA ASP A 84 -2.84 10.43 23.37
C ASP A 84 -1.89 11.12 24.38
N PRO A 85 -1.88 12.46 24.46
CA PRO A 85 -0.98 13.18 25.37
C PRO A 85 -1.38 13.03 26.84
N ASP A 86 -2.67 12.80 27.12
CA ASP A 86 -3.25 12.78 28.45
C ASP A 86 -3.35 11.35 29.02
N GLU A 87 -3.61 10.36 28.15
CA GLU A 87 -3.71 8.95 28.52
C GLU A 87 -2.57 8.11 27.93
N LYS A 88 -1.54 7.84 28.76
CA LYS A 88 -0.45 6.90 28.41
C LYS A 88 -1.02 5.59 27.86
N ASN A 89 -0.31 5.00 26.90
CA ASN A 89 -0.67 3.74 26.26
C ASN A 89 -1.97 3.77 25.42
N SER A 90 -2.56 4.96 25.21
CA SER A 90 -3.72 5.16 24.34
C SER A 90 -3.33 5.82 23.01
N LEU A 91 -4.05 5.48 21.94
CA LEU A 91 -3.90 6.07 20.61
C LEU A 91 -5.19 6.75 20.16
N ASN A 92 -5.05 7.99 19.68
CA ASN A 92 -6.11 8.75 19.05
C ASN A 92 -6.14 8.46 17.55
N VAL A 93 -7.28 7.93 17.07
CA VAL A 93 -7.59 7.70 15.67
C VAL A 93 -8.39 8.90 15.19
N TYR A 94 -7.72 9.82 14.49
CA TYR A 94 -8.32 11.03 13.96
C TYR A 94 -9.00 10.75 12.62
N ILE A 95 -10.26 11.18 12.50
CA ILE A 95 -11.13 10.87 11.37
C ILE A 95 -11.61 12.17 10.73
N ALA A 96 -11.33 12.38 9.46
CA ALA A 96 -11.93 13.46 8.67
C ALA A 96 -12.66 12.89 7.46
N ILE A 97 -13.59 13.66 6.89
CA ILE A 97 -14.25 13.39 5.60
C ILE A 97 -14.10 14.61 4.68
N ASN A 98 -14.13 14.41 3.36
CA ASN A 98 -14.23 15.53 2.42
C ASN A 98 -15.45 16.40 2.74
N LYS A 99 -15.26 17.72 2.85
CA LYS A 99 -16.31 18.69 3.19
C LYS A 99 -16.28 19.93 2.29
N CYS A 100 -17.43 20.35 1.76
CA CYS A 100 -17.61 21.64 1.10
C CYS A 100 -17.93 22.76 2.10
N ARG A 101 -18.72 22.43 3.13
CA ARG A 101 -19.21 23.32 4.20
C ARG A 101 -18.91 22.72 5.57
N TRP A 102 -18.98 23.52 6.64
CA TRP A 102 -18.59 23.11 7.99
C TRP A 102 -19.28 21.83 8.50
N GLY A 103 -20.61 21.75 8.41
CA GLY A 103 -21.40 20.56 8.81
C GLY A 103 -21.72 19.58 7.67
N ASP A 104 -20.97 19.63 6.57
CA ASP A 104 -21.21 18.78 5.39
C ASP A 104 -20.87 17.31 5.69
N GLY A 105 -21.85 16.42 5.65
CA GLY A 105 -21.64 14.99 5.92
C GLY A 105 -21.42 14.60 7.39
N ASP A 106 -21.75 15.46 8.36
CA ASP A 106 -21.55 15.17 9.80
C ASP A 106 -22.16 13.84 10.26
N ASP A 107 -23.36 13.50 9.79
CA ASP A 107 -24.01 12.20 10.07
C ASP A 107 -23.12 11.01 9.67
N LEU A 108 -22.40 11.12 8.54
CA LEU A 108 -21.47 10.09 8.09
C LEU A 108 -20.25 10.02 9.00
N LEU A 109 -19.66 11.18 9.32
CA LEU A 109 -18.49 11.26 10.19
C LEU A 109 -18.80 10.68 11.58
N GLN A 110 -19.96 11.01 12.14
CA GLN A 110 -20.46 10.49 13.41
C GLN A 110 -20.72 8.98 13.34
N THR A 111 -21.40 8.49 12.29
CA THR A 111 -21.62 7.04 12.07
C THR A 111 -20.28 6.27 12.02
N VAL A 112 -19.26 6.83 11.35
CA VAL A 112 -17.93 6.22 11.25
C VAL A 112 -17.22 6.22 12.61
N LYS A 113 -17.28 7.33 13.35
CA LYS A 113 -16.73 7.44 14.72
C LYS A 113 -17.35 6.40 15.64
N ASP A 114 -18.67 6.32 15.71
CA ASP A 114 -19.38 5.44 16.64
C ASP A 114 -19.16 3.95 16.31
N GLY A 115 -19.07 3.61 15.01
CA GLY A 115 -18.65 2.28 14.55
C GLY A 115 -17.24 1.90 14.99
N PHE A 116 -16.29 2.85 14.96
CA PHE A 116 -14.95 2.63 15.51
C PHE A 116 -14.94 2.55 17.03
N GLU A 117 -15.69 3.37 17.76
CA GLU A 117 -15.78 3.24 19.22
C GLU A 117 -16.33 1.88 19.65
N GLN A 118 -17.36 1.38 18.96
CA GLN A 118 -17.88 0.02 19.21
C GLN A 118 -16.79 -1.04 18.97
N LEU A 119 -16.04 -0.92 17.87
CA LEU A 119 -14.94 -1.82 17.53
C LEU A 119 -13.80 -1.76 18.56
N PHE A 120 -13.44 -0.57 19.03
CA PHE A 120 -12.37 -0.35 19.99
C PHE A 120 -12.75 -0.84 21.39
N ARG A 121 -14.00 -0.67 21.84
CA ARG A 121 -14.53 -1.27 23.09
C ARG A 121 -14.54 -2.81 23.08
N ILE A 122 -14.54 -3.44 21.90
CA ILE A 122 -14.39 -4.90 21.76
C ILE A 122 -12.90 -5.27 21.85
N LEU A 123 -12.01 -4.50 21.20
CA LEU A 123 -10.57 -4.73 21.23
C LEU A 123 -9.94 -4.50 22.62
N GLU A 124 -10.41 -3.51 23.39
CA GLU A 124 -9.94 -3.23 24.75
C GLU A 124 -10.12 -4.43 25.70
N LYS A 125 -11.14 -5.28 25.45
CA LYS A 125 -11.37 -6.53 26.17
C LYS A 125 -10.32 -7.61 25.86
N CYS A 126 -9.54 -7.47 24.78
CA CYS A 126 -8.40 -8.35 24.50
C CYS A 126 -7.16 -8.00 25.32
N SER A 127 -7.01 -6.75 25.77
CA SER A 127 -5.76 -6.22 26.34
C SER A 127 -5.46 -6.74 27.75
N PHE A 128 -6.42 -7.42 28.40
CA PHE A 128 -6.30 -7.87 29.79
C PHE A 128 -6.54 -9.40 29.90
N PRO A 129 -5.49 -10.22 30.09
CA PRO A 129 -5.67 -11.57 30.62
C PRO A 129 -6.05 -11.47 32.12
N PRO A 130 -7.18 -12.04 32.56
CA PRO A 130 -7.45 -12.14 33.99
C PRO A 130 -6.49 -13.16 34.61
N HIS A 131 -5.63 -12.74 35.54
CA HIS A 131 -4.58 -13.56 36.18
C HIS A 131 -5.08 -14.80 36.99
N HIS A 132 -6.36 -15.17 36.89
CA HIS A 132 -7.01 -16.21 37.69
C HIS A 132 -8.02 -17.10 36.93
N LYS A 133 -7.92 -17.24 35.60
CA LYS A 133 -8.77 -18.17 34.82
C LYS A 133 -7.99 -19.40 34.35
N LYS A 134 -8.69 -20.53 34.23
CA LYS A 134 -8.15 -21.80 33.71
C LYS A 134 -7.91 -21.69 32.20
N GLU A 135 -6.92 -22.44 31.69
CA GLU A 135 -6.47 -22.37 30.29
C GLU A 135 -7.60 -22.64 29.27
N ASP A 136 -8.52 -23.56 29.58
CA ASP A 136 -9.68 -23.88 28.74
C ASP A 136 -10.66 -22.71 28.56
N ASP A 137 -10.93 -21.96 29.63
CA ASP A 137 -11.81 -20.79 29.60
C ASP A 137 -11.19 -19.64 28.78
N GLU A 138 -9.87 -19.48 28.86
CA GLU A 138 -9.13 -18.42 28.16
C GLU A 138 -9.12 -18.63 26.64
N TYR A 139 -9.00 -19.88 26.17
CA TYR A 139 -9.05 -20.19 24.74
C TYR A 139 -10.42 -19.88 24.13
N GLY A 140 -11.50 -20.20 24.86
CA GLY A 140 -12.88 -19.90 24.47
C GLY A 140 -13.12 -18.39 24.33
N ASP A 141 -12.68 -17.59 25.30
CA ASP A 141 -12.88 -16.14 25.31
C ASP A 141 -12.09 -15.46 24.17
N ARG A 142 -10.81 -15.83 23.97
CA ARG A 142 -9.99 -15.33 22.86
C ARG A 142 -10.58 -15.68 21.48
N ARG A 143 -11.28 -16.82 21.33
CA ARG A 143 -12.02 -17.15 20.10
C ARG A 143 -13.26 -16.26 19.95
N LYS A 144 -14.01 -16.06 21.02
CA LYS A 144 -15.22 -15.22 21.04
C LYS A 144 -14.93 -13.77 20.65
N VAL A 145 -13.87 -13.15 21.19
CA VAL A 145 -13.54 -11.76 20.85
C VAL A 145 -13.07 -11.62 19.39
N LYS A 146 -12.32 -12.58 18.82
CA LYS A 146 -11.97 -12.56 17.38
C LYS A 146 -13.19 -12.47 16.47
N GLU A 147 -14.25 -13.22 16.79
CA GLU A 147 -15.48 -13.19 16.00
C GLU A 147 -16.34 -11.95 16.32
N GLN A 148 -16.30 -11.40 17.53
CA GLN A 148 -16.93 -10.10 17.83
C GLN A 148 -16.27 -8.94 17.06
N VAL A 149 -14.93 -8.91 16.96
CA VAL A 149 -14.19 -7.92 16.14
C VAL A 149 -14.58 -8.05 14.67
N PHE A 150 -14.71 -9.27 14.15
CA PHE A 150 -15.14 -9.51 12.77
C PHE A 150 -16.59 -9.08 12.53
N SER A 151 -17.50 -9.44 13.44
CA SER A 151 -18.91 -9.06 13.39
C SER A 151 -19.09 -7.54 13.38
N ALA A 152 -18.40 -6.83 14.27
CA ALA A 152 -18.41 -5.37 14.31
C ALA A 152 -17.88 -4.74 13.00
N VAL A 153 -16.78 -5.27 12.43
CA VAL A 153 -16.26 -4.83 11.13
C VAL A 153 -17.27 -5.05 10.00
N VAL A 154 -17.93 -6.21 9.93
CA VAL A 154 -18.93 -6.52 8.89
C VAL A 154 -20.18 -5.68 9.07
N SER A 155 -20.64 -5.45 10.30
CA SER A 155 -21.81 -4.62 10.61
C SER A 155 -21.59 -3.17 10.19
N MET A 156 -20.50 -2.55 10.66
CA MET A 156 -20.08 -1.17 10.31
C MET A 156 -19.93 -0.98 8.80
N CYS A 157 -19.39 -1.98 8.10
CA CYS A 157 -19.08 -1.88 6.67
C CYS A 157 -20.14 -2.50 5.75
N SER A 158 -21.28 -2.95 6.29
CA SER A 158 -22.30 -3.75 5.59
C SER A 158 -22.76 -3.13 4.26
N SER A 159 -23.14 -1.86 4.27
CA SER A 159 -23.55 -1.11 3.06
C SER A 159 -22.46 -1.11 1.99
N ARG A 160 -21.18 -0.94 2.38
CA ARG A 160 -20.03 -0.97 1.46
C ARG A 160 -19.76 -2.36 0.90
N ILE A 161 -19.86 -3.40 1.74
CA ILE A 161 -19.70 -4.81 1.34
C ILE A 161 -20.73 -5.14 0.25
N LEU A 162 -22.01 -4.85 0.51
CA LEU A 162 -23.11 -5.08 -0.40
C LEU A 162 -22.99 -4.27 -1.70
N ALA A 163 -22.50 -3.04 -1.63
CA ALA A 163 -22.23 -2.22 -2.82
C ALA A 163 -21.09 -2.79 -3.70
N ARG A 164 -20.10 -3.47 -3.11
CA ARG A 164 -18.99 -4.12 -3.84
C ARG A 164 -19.37 -5.47 -4.44
N LEU A 165 -20.23 -6.23 -3.76
CA LEU A 165 -20.77 -7.51 -4.25
C LEU A 165 -21.93 -7.33 -5.26
N SER A 166 -22.39 -6.10 -5.48
CA SER A 166 -23.60 -5.79 -6.26
C SER A 166 -24.88 -6.44 -5.68
N LEU A 167 -24.98 -6.52 -4.34
CA LEU A 167 -26.11 -7.11 -3.60
C LEU A 167 -26.96 -6.08 -2.83
N GLY A 168 -26.58 -4.79 -2.85
CA GLY A 168 -27.36 -3.71 -2.22
C GLY A 168 -28.52 -3.19 -3.08
N PRO A 169 -29.37 -2.27 -2.58
CA PRO A 169 -30.57 -1.80 -3.28
C PRO A 169 -30.34 -1.24 -4.70
N ARG A 170 -29.16 -0.66 -4.95
CA ARG A 170 -28.74 -0.13 -6.27
C ARG A 170 -28.23 -1.20 -7.25
N ALA A 171 -28.28 -2.50 -6.90
CA ALA A 171 -27.83 -3.61 -7.74
C ALA A 171 -28.50 -3.65 -9.11
N LYS A 172 -29.81 -3.37 -9.19
CA LYS A 172 -30.61 -3.37 -10.42
C LYS A 172 -30.05 -2.46 -11.52
N LEU A 173 -29.35 -1.38 -11.16
CA LEU A 173 -28.70 -0.44 -12.09
C LEU A 173 -27.31 -0.90 -12.58
N LYS A 174 -26.72 -1.92 -11.96
CA LYS A 174 -25.34 -2.39 -12.20
C LYS A 174 -25.29 -3.83 -12.74
N ALA A 175 -26.29 -4.27 -13.51
CA ALA A 175 -26.42 -5.66 -14.02
C ALA A 175 -25.18 -6.23 -14.75
N LYS A 176 -24.30 -5.39 -15.32
CA LYS A 176 -23.00 -5.80 -15.89
C LYS A 176 -21.94 -6.23 -14.86
N LYS A 177 -22.22 -6.14 -13.55
CA LYS A 177 -21.29 -6.41 -12.43
C LYS A 177 -21.85 -7.40 -11.40
N ASP A 178 -22.67 -8.34 -11.84
CA ASP A 178 -23.13 -9.45 -10.98
C ASP A 178 -21.93 -10.31 -10.54
N PHE A 179 -21.67 -10.30 -9.23
CA PHE A 179 -20.60 -11.07 -8.60
C PHE A 179 -20.85 -12.57 -8.65
N LYS A 180 -22.09 -13.02 -8.38
CA LYS A 180 -22.48 -14.43 -8.43
C LYS A 180 -22.26 -14.99 -9.82
N LYS A 181 -22.75 -14.29 -10.85
CA LYS A 181 -22.56 -14.67 -12.25
C LYS A 181 -21.09 -14.72 -12.64
N GLY A 182 -20.28 -13.76 -12.16
CA GLY A 182 -18.83 -13.78 -12.34
C GLY A 182 -18.16 -15.03 -11.78
N ILE A 183 -18.52 -15.45 -10.56
CA ILE A 183 -17.97 -16.68 -9.94
C ILE A 183 -18.43 -17.94 -10.70
N VAL A 184 -19.70 -18.01 -11.15
CA VAL A 184 -20.22 -19.13 -11.94
C VAL A 184 -19.47 -19.29 -13.26
N GLU A 185 -19.23 -18.21 -14.00
CA GLU A 185 -18.47 -18.25 -15.27
C GLU A 185 -17.04 -18.78 -15.08
N VAL A 186 -16.40 -18.50 -13.94
CA VAL A 186 -15.07 -19.06 -13.60
C VAL A 186 -15.16 -20.54 -13.23
N ILE A 187 -16.20 -20.96 -12.49
CA ILE A 187 -16.46 -22.38 -12.19
C ILE A 187 -16.63 -23.17 -13.49
N ASP A 188 -17.41 -22.66 -14.44
CA ASP A 188 -17.68 -23.31 -15.72
C ASP A 188 -16.40 -23.43 -16.57
N PHE A 189 -15.58 -22.38 -16.62
CA PHE A 189 -14.26 -22.42 -17.25
C PHE A 189 -13.35 -23.50 -16.64
N VAL A 190 -13.25 -23.56 -15.30
CA VAL A 190 -12.43 -24.57 -14.61
C VAL A 190 -12.95 -25.99 -14.87
N ASN A 191 -14.27 -26.19 -14.92
CA ASN A 191 -14.86 -27.49 -15.25
C ASN A 191 -14.54 -27.92 -16.69
N ARG A 192 -14.46 -26.99 -17.66
CA ARG A 192 -14.04 -27.28 -19.05
C ARG A 192 -12.57 -27.71 -19.17
N GLN A 193 -11.70 -27.25 -18.27
CA GLN A 193 -10.26 -27.54 -18.32
C GLN A 193 -9.82 -28.78 -17.50
N ARG A 194 -10.76 -29.60 -17.04
CA ARG A 194 -10.53 -30.62 -16.01
C ARG A 194 -9.79 -31.90 -16.47
N ASN A 195 -9.15 -31.86 -17.64
CA ASN A 195 -8.39 -32.96 -18.23
C ASN A 195 -6.88 -32.95 -17.89
N ASP A 196 -6.41 -32.01 -17.06
CA ASP A 196 -4.98 -31.71 -16.89
C ASP A 196 -4.45 -31.87 -15.44
N ARG A 197 -3.12 -31.96 -15.30
CA ARG A 197 -2.36 -32.47 -14.12
C ARG A 197 -2.57 -31.74 -12.78
N ASN A 198 -3.33 -30.65 -12.71
CA ASN A 198 -3.50 -29.80 -11.51
C ASN A 198 -4.83 -30.04 -10.75
N GLN A 199 -5.32 -31.29 -10.74
CA GLN A 199 -6.69 -31.64 -10.36
C GLN A 199 -7.07 -31.28 -8.90
N SER A 200 -6.13 -31.35 -7.95
CA SER A 200 -6.37 -31.12 -6.50
C SER A 200 -6.53 -29.64 -6.14
N THR A 201 -5.71 -28.75 -6.70
CA THR A 201 -5.84 -27.30 -6.44
C THR A 201 -7.09 -26.72 -7.11
N LEU A 202 -7.41 -27.18 -8.32
CA LEU A 202 -8.61 -26.76 -9.04
C LEU A 202 -9.89 -27.31 -8.39
N SER A 203 -9.87 -28.51 -7.80
CA SER A 203 -11.02 -29.03 -7.04
C SER A 203 -11.26 -28.23 -5.76
N LEU A 204 -10.22 -27.86 -5.01
CA LEU A 204 -10.35 -27.01 -3.82
C LEU A 204 -10.94 -25.63 -4.16
N PHE A 205 -10.44 -24.97 -5.21
CA PHE A 205 -11.02 -23.73 -5.73
C PHE A 205 -12.50 -23.91 -6.09
N THR A 206 -12.83 -24.97 -6.85
CA THR A 206 -14.20 -25.23 -7.32
C THR A 206 -15.17 -25.47 -6.16
N THR A 207 -14.73 -26.20 -5.13
CA THR A 207 -15.52 -26.42 -3.90
C THR A 207 -15.79 -25.10 -3.19
N LYS A 208 -14.76 -24.29 -2.94
CA LYS A 208 -14.90 -22.99 -2.26
C LYS A 208 -15.71 -21.98 -3.08
N ALA A 209 -15.60 -22.00 -4.40
CA ALA A 209 -16.40 -21.16 -5.28
C ALA A 209 -17.88 -21.57 -5.29
N ARG A 210 -18.20 -22.87 -5.27
CA ARG A 210 -19.59 -23.38 -5.15
C ARG A 210 -20.20 -23.08 -3.78
N GLU A 211 -19.41 -23.21 -2.71
CA GLU A 211 -19.79 -22.79 -1.35
C GLU A 211 -20.13 -21.31 -1.30
N LEU A 212 -19.28 -20.46 -1.90
CA LEU A 212 -19.53 -19.02 -2.02
C LEU A 212 -20.82 -18.70 -2.80
N VAL A 213 -21.13 -19.44 -3.88
CA VAL A 213 -22.40 -19.28 -4.62
C VAL A 213 -23.61 -19.56 -3.72
N LYS A 214 -23.55 -20.60 -2.87
CA LYS A 214 -24.60 -20.89 -1.87
C LYS A 214 -24.74 -19.78 -0.83
N LEU A 215 -23.62 -19.21 -0.37
CA LEU A 215 -23.62 -18.10 0.60
C LEU A 215 -24.27 -16.84 0.03
N VAL A 216 -24.08 -16.53 -1.25
CA VAL A 216 -24.80 -15.43 -1.92
C VAL A 216 -26.31 -15.68 -1.95
N ASP A 217 -26.75 -16.93 -2.18
CA ASP A 217 -28.18 -17.28 -2.17
C ASP A 217 -28.79 -17.23 -0.77
N LEU A 218 -28.06 -17.69 0.26
CA LEU A 218 -28.47 -17.56 1.67
C LEU A 218 -28.59 -16.10 2.09
N TRP A 219 -27.61 -15.24 1.77
CA TRP A 219 -27.72 -13.80 1.98
C TRP A 219 -28.93 -13.22 1.25
N THR A 220 -29.12 -13.54 -0.03
CA THR A 220 -30.24 -13.00 -0.84
C THR A 220 -31.60 -13.36 -0.24
N LYS A 221 -31.73 -14.56 0.34
CA LYS A 221 -32.95 -15.05 0.99
C LYS A 221 -33.22 -14.40 2.36
N TYR A 222 -32.20 -14.27 3.21
CA TYR A 222 -32.39 -13.89 4.63
C TYR A 222 -32.00 -12.44 4.95
N GLN A 223 -30.98 -11.90 4.29
CA GLN A 223 -30.49 -10.51 4.44
C GLN A 223 -30.18 -10.08 5.89
N THR A 224 -29.78 -11.04 6.74
CA THR A 224 -29.38 -10.83 8.14
C THR A 224 -27.86 -10.85 8.32
N GLN A 225 -27.38 -10.26 9.42
CA GLN A 225 -25.96 -10.07 9.72
C GLN A 225 -25.10 -11.33 9.54
N THR A 226 -25.51 -12.48 10.09
CA THR A 226 -24.71 -13.73 10.04
C THR A 226 -24.47 -14.24 8.62
N PRO A 227 -25.47 -14.39 7.73
CA PRO A 227 -25.23 -14.64 6.30
C PRO A 227 -24.29 -13.64 5.60
N LEU A 228 -24.15 -12.40 6.06
CA LEU A 228 -23.16 -11.45 5.52
C LEU A 228 -21.75 -11.76 6.01
N GLU A 229 -21.60 -12.11 7.29
CA GLU A 229 -20.35 -12.54 7.90
C GLU A 229 -19.83 -13.82 7.23
N ASP A 230 -20.71 -14.82 7.05
CA ASP A 230 -20.42 -16.06 6.34
C ASP A 230 -19.99 -15.77 4.89
N LEU A 231 -20.69 -14.86 4.20
CA LEU A 231 -20.37 -14.45 2.83
C LEU A 231 -18.98 -13.78 2.73
N VAL A 232 -18.64 -12.90 3.68
CA VAL A 232 -17.31 -12.26 3.74
C VAL A 232 -16.21 -13.29 4.05
N GLU A 233 -16.45 -14.22 4.98
CA GLU A 233 -15.53 -15.32 5.26
C GLU A 233 -15.35 -16.24 4.04
N GLY A 234 -16.43 -16.57 3.33
CA GLY A 234 -16.38 -17.37 2.10
C GLY A 234 -15.54 -16.73 1.00
N VAL A 235 -15.64 -15.41 0.81
CA VAL A 235 -14.77 -14.67 -0.14
C VAL A 235 -13.32 -14.65 0.33
N TYR A 236 -13.07 -14.50 1.64
CA TYR A 236 -11.72 -14.59 2.21
C TYR A 236 -11.10 -15.98 1.97
N GLN A 237 -11.83 -17.06 2.26
CA GLN A 237 -11.36 -18.43 2.04
C GLN A 237 -11.12 -18.74 0.56
N LEU A 238 -11.95 -18.23 -0.35
CA LEU A 238 -11.69 -18.34 -1.79
C LEU A 238 -10.39 -17.61 -2.18
N GLN A 239 -10.18 -16.40 -1.68
CA GLN A 239 -8.98 -15.60 -1.96
C GLN A 239 -7.70 -16.29 -1.48
N LYS A 240 -7.74 -17.03 -0.36
CA LYS A 240 -6.60 -17.81 0.19
C LYS A 240 -6.16 -19.00 -0.66
N THR A 241 -6.92 -19.41 -1.68
CA THR A 241 -6.51 -20.55 -2.54
C THR A 241 -5.33 -20.26 -3.47
N GLU A 242 -4.84 -19.01 -3.49
CA GLU A 242 -3.75 -18.44 -4.34
C GLU A 242 -3.93 -18.60 -5.87
N THR A 243 -4.96 -19.35 -6.26
CA THR A 243 -5.20 -19.80 -7.62
C THR A 243 -6.27 -18.95 -8.31
N VAL A 244 -7.04 -18.14 -7.57
CA VAL A 244 -8.04 -17.19 -8.11
C VAL A 244 -7.44 -16.29 -9.19
N GLN A 245 -6.29 -15.68 -8.93
CA GLN A 245 -5.65 -14.78 -9.87
C GLN A 245 -5.12 -15.56 -11.09
N ARG A 246 -4.38 -16.65 -10.85
CA ARG A 246 -3.86 -17.55 -11.91
C ARG A 246 -4.96 -18.07 -12.85
N ILE A 247 -6.13 -18.46 -12.33
CA ILE A 247 -7.27 -18.88 -13.15
C ILE A 247 -7.75 -17.70 -14.01
N LEU A 248 -8.01 -16.54 -13.40
CA LEU A 248 -8.52 -15.37 -14.13
C LEU A 248 -7.54 -14.89 -15.21
N ASP A 249 -6.24 -14.89 -14.93
CA ASP A 249 -5.22 -14.50 -15.89
C ASP A 249 -5.16 -15.48 -17.08
N GLY A 250 -5.35 -16.79 -16.82
CA GLY A 250 -5.41 -17.85 -17.85
C GLY A 250 -6.70 -17.95 -18.66
N MET A 251 -7.77 -17.21 -18.33
CA MET A 251 -9.00 -17.17 -19.11
C MET A 251 -8.83 -16.41 -20.43
N SER A 252 -9.43 -16.89 -21.52
CA SER A 252 -9.45 -16.16 -22.78
C SER A 252 -10.45 -14.99 -22.74
N ASN A 253 -10.28 -14.02 -23.65
CA ASN A 253 -11.24 -12.93 -23.83
C ASN A 253 -12.61 -13.41 -24.35
N ARG A 254 -12.71 -14.65 -24.86
CA ARG A 254 -13.98 -15.29 -25.24
C ARG A 254 -14.71 -15.87 -24.02
N ASP A 255 -13.98 -16.33 -23.01
CA ASP A 255 -14.54 -16.86 -21.76
C ASP A 255 -15.00 -15.73 -20.82
N MET A 256 -14.18 -14.68 -20.65
CA MET A 256 -14.55 -13.50 -19.87
C MET A 256 -13.80 -12.24 -20.33
N ASP A 257 -14.54 -11.15 -20.51
CA ASP A 257 -14.03 -9.81 -20.79
C ASP A 257 -12.92 -9.37 -19.80
N PRO A 258 -11.79 -8.80 -20.26
CA PRO A 258 -10.69 -8.36 -19.40
C PRO A 258 -11.08 -7.40 -18.27
N LEU A 259 -11.97 -6.44 -18.53
CA LEU A 259 -12.41 -5.47 -17.51
C LEU A 259 -13.26 -6.17 -16.45
N ARG A 260 -14.07 -7.16 -16.85
CA ARG A 260 -14.84 -8.01 -15.93
C ARG A 260 -13.92 -8.93 -15.09
N ARG A 261 -12.89 -9.54 -15.68
CA ARG A 261 -11.88 -10.34 -14.96
C ARG A 261 -11.16 -9.50 -13.90
N ALA A 262 -10.65 -8.34 -14.30
CA ALA A 262 -10.02 -7.39 -13.38
C ALA A 262 -11.00 -6.90 -12.30
N SER A 263 -12.26 -6.60 -12.66
CA SER A 263 -13.28 -6.18 -11.68
C SER A 263 -13.60 -7.28 -10.68
N LEU A 264 -13.72 -8.54 -11.10
CA LEU A 264 -14.02 -9.68 -10.23
C LEU A 264 -12.88 -9.92 -9.23
N LEU A 265 -11.63 -9.96 -9.70
CA LEU A 265 -10.45 -10.07 -8.83
C LEU A 265 -10.39 -8.92 -7.81
N ASN A 266 -10.71 -7.70 -8.23
CA ASN A 266 -10.76 -6.55 -7.33
C ASN A 266 -11.88 -6.65 -6.28
N VAL A 267 -13.05 -7.19 -6.62
CA VAL A 267 -14.12 -7.42 -5.64
C VAL A 267 -13.69 -8.50 -4.64
N VAL A 268 -13.14 -9.63 -5.09
CA VAL A 268 -12.60 -10.68 -4.22
C VAL A 268 -11.56 -10.11 -3.25
N LYS A 269 -10.53 -9.41 -3.76
CA LYS A 269 -9.48 -8.78 -2.93
C LYS A 269 -10.07 -7.77 -1.93
N LYS A 270 -11.04 -6.94 -2.34
CA LYS A 270 -11.65 -5.89 -1.48
C LYS A 270 -12.68 -6.40 -0.47
N VAL A 271 -13.33 -7.54 -0.71
CA VAL A 271 -14.26 -8.13 0.28
C VAL A 271 -13.50 -9.01 1.26
N ALA A 272 -12.53 -9.81 0.80
CA ALA A 272 -11.60 -10.55 1.66
C ALA A 272 -10.85 -9.64 2.66
N ARG A 273 -10.56 -8.39 2.27
CA ARG A 273 -9.90 -7.40 3.13
C ARG A 273 -10.64 -7.12 4.44
N TYR A 274 -11.96 -7.28 4.52
CA TYR A 274 -12.69 -7.08 5.79
C TYR A 274 -12.30 -8.11 6.87
N ARG A 275 -12.21 -9.39 6.51
CA ARG A 275 -11.71 -10.43 7.42
C ARG A 275 -10.22 -10.25 7.73
N GLN A 276 -9.41 -9.84 6.74
CA GLN A 276 -8.00 -9.52 6.95
C GLN A 276 -7.81 -8.35 7.94
N ALA A 277 -8.62 -7.29 7.83
CA ALA A 277 -8.62 -6.13 8.71
C ALA A 277 -9.00 -6.50 10.16
N ALA A 278 -10.09 -7.26 10.35
CA ALA A 278 -10.49 -7.74 11.66
C ALA A 278 -9.39 -8.60 12.33
N ARG A 279 -8.76 -9.50 11.56
CA ARG A 279 -7.62 -10.32 12.03
C ARG A 279 -6.39 -9.48 12.36
N PHE A 280 -6.09 -8.45 11.57
CA PHE A 280 -4.98 -7.53 11.83
C PHE A 280 -5.21 -6.74 13.13
N LEU A 281 -6.39 -6.13 13.31
CA LEU A 281 -6.69 -5.31 14.48
C LEU A 281 -6.64 -6.12 15.79
N TYR A 282 -7.27 -7.30 15.83
CA TYR A 282 -7.17 -8.20 16.99
C TYR A 282 -5.70 -8.57 17.30
N ARG A 283 -4.90 -8.88 16.27
CA ARG A 283 -3.49 -9.27 16.45
C ARG A 283 -2.58 -8.12 16.86
N LEU A 284 -2.88 -6.90 16.40
CA LEU A 284 -2.14 -5.72 16.78
C LEU A 284 -2.24 -5.51 18.29
N VAL A 285 -3.45 -5.47 18.83
CA VAL A 285 -3.69 -5.29 20.28
C VAL A 285 -3.14 -6.47 21.09
N ALA A 286 -3.24 -7.71 20.58
CA ALA A 286 -2.65 -8.87 21.26
C ALA A 286 -1.11 -8.92 21.24
N LYS A 287 -0.45 -8.18 20.34
CA LYS A 287 1.02 -8.15 20.21
C LYS A 287 1.62 -6.94 20.91
N GLU A 288 1.09 -5.75 20.64
CA GLU A 288 1.54 -4.50 21.23
C GLU A 288 0.88 -4.37 22.62
N GLN A 289 1.35 -5.15 23.60
CA GLN A 289 0.73 -5.27 24.94
C GLN A 289 0.71 -3.94 25.72
N HIS A 290 1.53 -2.97 25.33
CA HIS A 290 1.50 -1.61 25.82
C HIS A 290 0.44 -0.72 25.16
N LEU A 291 -0.35 -1.22 24.21
CA LEU A 291 -1.51 -0.52 23.65
C LEU A 291 -2.77 -0.89 24.46
N SER A 292 -3.09 -0.09 25.47
CA SER A 292 -4.27 -0.32 26.30
C SER A 292 -5.57 0.02 25.55
N LYS A 293 -5.56 1.08 24.73
CA LYS A 293 -6.79 1.75 24.29
C LYS A 293 -6.67 2.46 22.94
N LEU A 294 -7.77 2.44 22.19
CA LEU A 294 -7.95 3.17 20.93
C LEU A 294 -9.17 4.10 21.07
N LYS A 295 -9.04 5.37 20.69
CA LYS A 295 -10.11 6.37 20.72
C LYS A 295 -10.42 6.89 19.32
N ALA A 296 -11.70 7.02 18.97
CA ALA A 296 -12.11 7.60 17.68
C ALA A 296 -12.42 9.10 17.84
N ILE A 297 -11.65 9.95 17.17
CA ILE A 297 -11.77 11.41 17.24
C ILE A 297 -12.30 11.93 15.90
N ALA A 298 -13.53 12.44 15.88
CA ALA A 298 -14.08 13.14 14.72
C ALA A 298 -13.44 14.53 14.59
N VAL A 299 -12.69 14.74 13.51
CA VAL A 299 -12.03 16.00 13.21
C VAL A 299 -13.02 16.95 12.53
N ASN A 300 -13.44 17.96 13.27
CA ASN A 300 -14.17 19.11 12.77
C ASN A 300 -13.28 20.34 12.89
N LEU A 301 -12.90 20.93 11.76
CA LEU A 301 -12.22 22.22 11.76
C LEU A 301 -13.19 23.35 12.18
N PRO A 302 -12.69 24.49 12.67
CA PRO A 302 -13.52 25.67 12.94
C PRO A 302 -14.29 26.14 11.70
N LYS A 303 -15.41 26.85 11.91
CA LYS A 303 -16.36 27.22 10.84
C LYS A 303 -15.71 28.13 9.79
N GLU A 304 -14.80 28.98 10.24
CA GLU A 304 -14.08 30.01 9.49
C GLU A 304 -13.25 29.38 8.37
N TYR A 305 -12.73 28.16 8.58
CA TYR A 305 -11.91 27.42 7.62
C TYR A 305 -12.72 27.01 6.37
N PHE A 306 -14.04 26.90 6.52
CA PHE A 306 -14.99 26.56 5.46
C PHE A 306 -15.64 27.77 4.81
N GLU A 307 -15.41 28.98 5.32
CA GLU A 307 -15.85 30.21 4.65
C GLU A 307 -15.22 30.32 3.26
N LYS A 308 -15.83 31.16 2.42
CA LYS A 308 -15.43 31.32 1.02
C LYS A 308 -14.88 32.72 0.81
N SER A 309 -13.65 32.81 0.31
CA SER A 309 -13.08 34.04 -0.25
C SER A 309 -13.80 34.42 -1.56
N VAL A 310 -15.08 34.78 -1.49
CA VAL A 310 -15.73 35.49 -2.58
C VAL A 310 -15.25 36.93 -2.50
N PRO A 311 -14.58 37.48 -3.55
CA PRO A 311 -14.25 38.89 -3.58
C PRO A 311 -15.55 39.70 -3.45
N SER A 312 -15.62 40.59 -2.47
CA SER A 312 -16.82 41.41 -2.22
C SER A 312 -17.14 42.40 -3.37
N SER A 313 -16.23 42.54 -4.34
CA SER A 313 -16.41 43.28 -5.58
C SER A 313 -17.21 42.49 -6.61
N VAL A 314 -18.24 43.11 -7.18
CA VAL A 314 -19.06 42.59 -8.29
C VAL A 314 -18.21 42.29 -9.55
N ASP A 315 -16.98 42.79 -9.63
CA ASP A 315 -16.14 42.83 -10.83
C ASP A 315 -15.06 41.72 -10.96
N TYR A 316 -14.98 40.74 -10.05
CA TYR A 316 -13.98 39.67 -10.22
C TYR A 316 -14.38 38.71 -11.36
N TYR A 317 -13.67 38.84 -12.48
CA TYR A 317 -13.75 37.91 -13.60
C TYR A 317 -12.38 37.25 -13.87
N PRO A 318 -12.23 35.92 -13.70
CA PRO A 318 -10.97 35.21 -13.95
C PRO A 318 -10.58 35.28 -15.43
N ARG A 319 -9.36 35.75 -15.75
CA ARG A 319 -8.86 35.86 -17.13
C ARG A 319 -7.65 34.99 -17.35
N LEU A 320 -7.74 34.06 -18.31
CA LEU A 320 -6.66 33.14 -18.68
C LEU A 320 -5.35 33.88 -19.03
N SER A 321 -5.44 34.99 -19.76
CA SER A 321 -4.28 35.82 -20.12
C SER A 321 -3.58 36.42 -18.90
N SER A 322 -4.33 36.88 -17.89
CA SER A 322 -3.79 37.44 -16.64
C SER A 322 -3.07 36.39 -15.81
N VAL A 323 -3.60 35.16 -15.74
CA VAL A 323 -2.97 34.04 -15.01
C VAL A 323 -1.72 33.56 -15.74
N LEU A 324 -1.77 33.43 -17.08
CA LEU A 324 -0.58 33.12 -17.88
C LEU A 324 0.49 34.21 -17.77
N PHE A 325 0.11 35.48 -17.62
CA PHE A 325 1.06 36.57 -17.39
C PHE A 325 1.74 36.45 -16.03
N ARG A 326 0.99 36.15 -14.95
CA ARG A 326 1.53 35.87 -13.61
C ARG A 326 2.56 34.74 -13.66
N ILE A 327 2.21 33.60 -14.26
CA ILE A 327 3.07 32.41 -14.30
C ILE A 327 4.32 32.65 -15.14
N HIS A 328 4.16 33.20 -16.35
CA HIS A 328 5.29 33.61 -17.18
C HIS A 328 4.85 34.50 -18.38
N PRO A 329 5.25 35.78 -18.45
CA PRO A 329 4.78 36.74 -19.47
C PRO A 329 4.86 36.29 -20.93
N LYS A 330 5.81 35.41 -21.28
CA LYS A 330 5.92 34.78 -22.61
C LYS A 330 4.59 34.15 -23.09
N TYR A 331 3.83 33.50 -22.21
CA TYR A 331 2.62 32.77 -22.59
C TYR A 331 1.39 33.67 -22.75
N ALA A 332 1.41 34.88 -22.19
CA ALA A 332 0.35 35.87 -22.34
C ALA A 332 0.45 36.70 -23.64
N LYS A 333 1.55 36.58 -24.41
CA LYS A 333 1.67 37.23 -25.73
C LYS A 333 0.69 36.59 -26.72
N GLU A 334 -0.01 37.39 -27.53
CA GLU A 334 -1.15 36.91 -28.34
C GLU A 334 -0.81 35.70 -29.23
N LYS A 335 0.37 35.66 -29.87
CA LYS A 335 0.82 34.48 -30.64
C LYS A 335 0.87 33.20 -29.80
N SER A 336 1.37 33.29 -28.56
CA SER A 336 1.44 32.16 -27.64
C SER A 336 0.08 31.83 -27.02
N LEU A 337 -0.72 32.84 -26.69
CA LEU A 337 -2.07 32.68 -26.16
C LEU A 337 -3.02 32.01 -27.17
N GLY A 338 -3.01 32.48 -28.43
CA GLY A 338 -3.73 31.85 -29.54
C GLY A 338 -3.28 30.40 -29.80
N GLN A 339 -1.98 30.10 -29.66
CA GLN A 339 -1.48 28.72 -29.73
C GLN A 339 -1.98 27.86 -28.56
N ILE A 340 -2.01 28.38 -27.34
CA ILE A 340 -2.56 27.69 -26.16
C ILE A 340 -4.05 27.41 -26.37
N ARG A 341 -4.84 28.41 -26.76
CA ARG A 341 -6.27 28.27 -27.12
C ARG A 341 -6.45 27.14 -28.14
N ARG A 342 -5.72 27.18 -29.26
CA ARG A 342 -5.80 26.15 -30.32
C ARG A 342 -5.45 24.73 -29.81
N LEU A 343 -4.44 24.59 -28.96
CA LEU A 343 -4.00 23.28 -28.45
C LEU A 343 -4.84 22.74 -27.28
N LEU A 344 -5.59 23.61 -26.58
CA LEU A 344 -6.47 23.25 -25.47
C LEU A 344 -7.96 23.19 -25.87
N LEU A 345 -8.31 23.57 -27.11
CA LEU A 345 -9.64 23.39 -27.68
C LEU A 345 -10.15 21.97 -27.39
N THR A 346 -11.31 21.90 -26.74
CA THR A 346 -11.99 20.64 -26.48
C THR A 346 -13.03 20.40 -27.57
N LYS A 347 -13.61 19.19 -27.64
CA LYS A 347 -14.74 18.90 -28.54
C LYS A 347 -16.06 19.55 -28.11
N LYS A 348 -16.07 20.38 -27.06
CA LYS A 348 -17.23 21.18 -26.66
C LYS A 348 -17.28 22.44 -27.51
N GLU A 349 -18.49 22.98 -27.70
CA GLU A 349 -18.72 24.26 -28.41
C GLU A 349 -18.16 25.49 -27.65
N LYS A 350 -17.70 25.30 -26.41
CA LYS A 350 -17.23 26.35 -25.51
C LYS A 350 -15.79 26.77 -25.77
N SER A 351 -15.50 28.08 -25.71
CA SER A 351 -14.12 28.58 -25.81
C SER A 351 -13.26 28.19 -24.60
N VAL A 352 -11.93 28.14 -24.79
CA VAL A 352 -10.98 27.76 -23.74
C VAL A 352 -10.96 28.80 -22.61
N ASP A 353 -11.07 30.08 -22.94
CA ASP A 353 -11.13 31.17 -21.96
C ASP A 353 -12.39 31.06 -21.08
N GLU A 354 -13.54 30.69 -21.64
CA GLU A 354 -14.76 30.48 -20.84
C GLU A 354 -14.76 29.16 -20.05
N ASP A 355 -14.18 28.07 -20.55
CA ASP A 355 -13.99 26.81 -19.78
C ASP A 355 -13.03 27.07 -18.61
N PHE A 356 -11.98 27.88 -18.82
CA PHE A 356 -11.13 28.38 -17.74
C PHE A 356 -11.94 29.16 -16.70
N SER A 357 -12.69 30.18 -17.13
CA SER A 357 -13.43 31.06 -16.23
C SER A 357 -14.47 30.30 -15.39
N GLU A 358 -15.24 29.42 -16.02
CA GLU A 358 -16.22 28.57 -15.33
C GLU A 358 -15.54 27.68 -14.29
N ARG A 359 -14.39 27.08 -14.61
CA ARG A 359 -13.66 26.22 -13.65
C ARG A 359 -13.15 26.99 -12.44
N VAL A 360 -12.64 28.21 -12.61
CA VAL A 360 -12.21 29.04 -11.48
C VAL A 360 -13.42 29.39 -10.60
N LEU A 361 -14.50 29.90 -11.18
CA LEU A 361 -15.71 30.26 -10.44
C LEU A 361 -16.32 29.03 -9.76
N LYS A 362 -16.31 27.86 -10.40
CA LYS A 362 -16.77 26.60 -9.82
C LYS A 362 -15.87 26.14 -8.66
N THR A 363 -14.56 26.27 -8.80
CA THR A 363 -13.61 25.95 -7.72
C THR A 363 -13.84 26.87 -6.51
N LEU A 364 -13.97 28.18 -6.72
CA LEU A 364 -14.28 29.14 -5.64
C LEU A 364 -15.61 28.85 -4.93
N ASN A 365 -16.63 28.36 -5.66
CA ASN A 365 -17.97 28.15 -5.13
C ASN A 365 -18.23 26.73 -4.57
N GLU A 366 -17.59 25.69 -5.10
CA GLU A 366 -17.95 24.29 -4.83
C GLU A 366 -16.78 23.43 -4.33
N ALA A 367 -15.55 23.96 -4.28
CA ALA A 367 -14.39 23.17 -3.88
C ALA A 367 -14.45 22.70 -2.43
N LYS A 368 -14.06 21.44 -2.25
CA LYS A 368 -14.02 20.76 -0.96
C LYS A 368 -12.63 20.83 -0.36
N ILE A 369 -12.59 20.97 0.96
CA ILE A 369 -11.38 20.65 1.72
C ILE A 369 -11.38 19.12 1.84
N HIS A 370 -10.39 18.48 1.24
CA HIS A 370 -10.27 17.03 1.30
C HIS A 370 -9.91 16.55 2.71
N ALA A 371 -10.33 15.34 3.08
CA ALA A 371 -10.12 14.77 4.41
C ALA A 371 -8.65 14.77 4.83
N GLU A 372 -7.73 14.42 3.92
CA GLU A 372 -6.28 14.43 4.21
C GLU A 372 -5.78 15.83 4.57
N VAL A 373 -6.34 16.87 3.93
CA VAL A 373 -5.98 18.27 4.17
C VAL A 373 -6.57 18.76 5.51
N GLN A 374 -7.76 18.28 5.88
CA GLN A 374 -8.34 18.59 7.20
C GLN A 374 -7.52 17.97 8.34
N LEU A 375 -6.96 16.77 8.15
CA LEU A 375 -6.06 16.16 9.13
C LEU A 375 -4.75 16.95 9.29
N ILE A 376 -4.17 17.48 8.20
CA ILE A 376 -3.02 18.40 8.27
C ILE A 376 -3.39 19.64 9.11
N ALA A 377 -4.51 20.28 8.80
CA ALA A 377 -4.95 21.50 9.49
C ALA A 377 -5.22 21.29 10.98
N HIS A 378 -5.91 20.19 11.33
CA HIS A 378 -6.18 19.83 12.73
C HIS A 378 -4.89 19.52 13.51
N CYS A 379 -3.94 18.82 12.87
CA CYS A 379 -2.68 18.53 13.53
C CYS A 379 -1.78 19.76 13.64
N GLU A 380 -1.79 20.69 12.68
CA GLU A 380 -1.03 21.94 12.78
C GLU A 380 -1.60 22.88 13.85
N SER A 381 -2.93 22.99 13.98
CA SER A 381 -3.56 23.87 14.98
C SER A 381 -3.33 23.43 16.43
N GLN A 382 -2.96 22.17 16.66
CA GLN A 382 -2.58 21.62 17.97
C GLN A 382 -1.07 21.64 18.27
N LEU A 383 -0.22 22.09 17.33
CA LEU A 383 1.22 22.25 17.55
C LEU A 383 1.69 23.52 18.31
N PRO A 384 0.96 24.66 18.37
CA PRO A 384 1.45 25.84 19.09
C PRO A 384 1.31 25.67 20.62
N GLY A 385 2.40 25.85 21.36
CA GLY A 385 2.37 26.02 22.83
C GLY A 385 2.36 24.75 23.69
N GLY A 386 2.16 23.58 23.07
CA GLY A 386 2.33 22.26 23.70
C GLY A 386 1.04 21.61 24.21
N SER A 387 0.60 20.56 23.52
CA SER A 387 0.09 19.29 24.12
C SER A 387 -0.11 18.16 23.10
N MET A 388 0.63 18.13 21.98
CA MET A 388 0.86 16.88 21.24
C MET A 388 2.34 16.51 21.41
N GLY A 389 2.61 15.53 22.26
CA GLY A 389 3.98 15.09 22.54
C GLY A 389 4.69 14.53 21.30
N LEU A 390 3.93 13.89 20.41
CA LEU A 390 4.37 13.34 19.12
C LEU A 390 3.24 13.51 18.07
N PRO A 391 3.49 14.13 16.90
CA PRO A 391 2.48 14.25 15.85
C PRO A 391 2.25 12.90 15.12
N PRO A 392 1.04 12.65 14.58
CA PRO A 392 0.81 11.54 13.65
C PRO A 392 1.78 11.59 12.47
N ARG A 393 2.38 10.45 12.09
CA ARG A 393 3.35 10.38 10.98
C ARG A 393 2.71 9.93 9.67
N VAL A 394 1.54 9.28 9.69
CA VAL A 394 0.88 8.73 8.48
C VAL A 394 -0.56 9.20 8.32
N ILE A 395 -0.90 9.68 7.11
CA ILE A 395 -2.28 9.86 6.64
C ILE A 395 -2.60 8.82 5.56
N CYS A 396 -3.68 8.07 5.77
CA CYS A 396 -4.26 7.14 4.79
C CYS A 396 -5.72 7.52 4.49
N SER A 397 -6.18 7.22 3.28
CA SER A 397 -7.60 7.27 2.90
C SER A 397 -8.03 5.95 2.28
N SER A 398 -9.34 5.72 2.18
CA SER A 398 -9.93 4.60 1.41
C SER A 398 -9.65 4.67 -0.11
N LYS A 399 -9.07 5.78 -0.56
CA LYS A 399 -8.45 5.98 -1.85
C LYS A 399 -6.96 6.33 -1.64
N ASP A 400 -6.15 6.06 -2.65
CA ASP A 400 -4.80 6.63 -2.72
C ASP A 400 -4.89 8.16 -2.81
N ALA A 401 -3.86 8.89 -2.37
CA ALA A 401 -3.92 10.35 -2.35
C ALA A 401 -4.12 10.91 -3.76
N CYS A 402 -4.98 11.91 -3.93
CA CYS A 402 -5.05 12.65 -5.19
C CYS A 402 -3.79 13.48 -5.40
N TYR A 403 -3.58 14.01 -6.61
CA TYR A 403 -2.38 14.82 -6.91
C TYR A 403 -2.20 16.00 -5.92
N LEU A 404 -3.30 16.69 -5.59
CA LEU A 404 -3.27 17.89 -4.73
C LEU A 404 -3.10 17.52 -3.25
N CYS A 405 -3.76 16.46 -2.75
CA CYS A 405 -3.51 15.94 -1.41
C CYS A 405 -2.05 15.47 -1.25
N ASN A 406 -1.53 14.72 -2.23
CA ASN A 406 -0.15 14.26 -2.22
C ASN A 406 0.86 15.42 -2.22
N LEU A 407 0.60 16.45 -3.02
CA LEU A 407 1.42 17.67 -3.04
C LEU A 407 1.33 18.44 -1.72
N ALA A 408 0.15 18.59 -1.13
CA ALA A 408 -0.03 19.26 0.16
C ALA A 408 0.69 18.52 1.30
N ILE A 409 0.56 17.19 1.37
CA ILE A 409 1.26 16.33 2.35
C ILE A 409 2.78 16.43 2.17
N TYR A 410 3.27 16.38 0.92
CA TYR A 410 4.70 16.54 0.62
C TYR A 410 5.24 17.93 1.04
N LEU A 411 4.50 19.00 0.75
CA LEU A 411 4.86 20.36 1.12
C LEU A 411 4.68 20.68 2.61
N TYR A 412 3.98 19.83 3.37
CA TYR A 412 3.90 19.88 4.83
C TYR A 412 5.22 19.42 5.50
N ARG A 413 6.35 19.93 4.98
CA ARG A 413 7.74 19.84 5.47
C ARG A 413 8.20 18.48 6.00
N GLY A 414 7.71 17.37 5.42
CA GLY A 414 8.05 16.04 5.91
C GLY A 414 7.58 15.79 7.35
N LYS A 415 6.40 16.32 7.73
CA LYS A 415 5.72 16.03 9.00
C LYS A 415 4.69 14.89 8.91
N MET A 416 4.18 14.59 7.71
CA MET A 416 3.28 13.46 7.46
C MET A 416 3.60 12.75 6.15
N HIS A 417 3.37 11.44 6.13
CA HIS A 417 3.53 10.56 4.98
C HIS A 417 2.16 10.06 4.50
N THR A 418 1.99 9.91 3.20
CA THR A 418 0.91 9.08 2.63
C THR A 418 1.51 8.00 1.75
N PRO A 419 1.09 6.71 1.84
CA PRO A 419 1.80 5.61 1.17
C PRO A 419 1.83 5.70 -0.36
N ARG A 420 0.76 6.20 -0.99
CA ARG A 420 0.60 6.18 -2.45
C ARG A 420 -0.21 7.37 -2.93
N SER A 421 0.04 7.79 -4.17
CA SER A 421 -0.85 8.66 -4.92
C SER A 421 -1.36 7.97 -6.18
N HIS A 422 -2.63 8.19 -6.52
CA HIS A 422 -3.15 7.82 -7.83
C HIS A 422 -2.87 8.89 -8.90
N GLY A 423 -2.35 10.08 -8.54
CA GLY A 423 -1.87 11.08 -9.50
C GLY A 423 -2.92 11.82 -10.34
N ARG A 424 -4.22 11.61 -10.09
CA ARG A 424 -5.34 12.33 -10.76
C ARG A 424 -5.58 13.67 -10.07
N LEU A 425 -5.86 14.69 -10.87
CA LEU A 425 -6.20 16.04 -10.44
C LEU A 425 -7.72 16.18 -10.27
N TYR A 426 -8.16 16.81 -9.18
CA TYR A 426 -9.57 17.19 -8.97
C TYR A 426 -9.67 18.71 -8.89
N PRO A 427 -10.45 19.37 -9.78
CA PRO A 427 -10.61 20.82 -9.72
C PRO A 427 -11.49 21.27 -8.54
N GLY A 428 -12.37 20.41 -8.03
CA GLY A 428 -13.21 20.69 -6.84
C GLY A 428 -12.46 20.54 -5.50
N TRP A 429 -11.21 20.97 -5.43
CA TRP A 429 -10.33 20.84 -4.25
C TRP A 429 -9.86 22.24 -3.80
N ARG A 430 -9.78 22.47 -2.48
CA ARG A 430 -9.17 23.69 -1.91
C ARG A 430 -8.42 23.42 -0.61
N LEU A 431 -7.53 24.36 -0.27
CA LEU A 431 -7.01 24.50 1.09
C LEU A 431 -8.07 25.14 2.03
N PRO A 432 -7.96 24.94 3.35
CA PRO A 432 -8.76 25.68 4.33
C PRO A 432 -8.42 27.18 4.34
N LEU A 433 -9.37 28.00 4.77
CA LEU A 433 -9.16 29.44 4.95
C LEU A 433 -8.23 29.74 6.16
N GLN A 434 -7.50 30.85 6.10
CA GLN A 434 -6.79 31.54 7.20
C GLN A 434 -5.69 30.79 7.98
N GLN A 435 -5.56 29.46 7.89
CA GLN A 435 -4.35 28.76 8.31
C GLN A 435 -3.46 28.35 7.13
N HIS A 436 -2.17 28.15 7.43
CA HIS A 436 -1.12 27.77 6.50
C HIS A 436 -0.80 28.76 5.36
N GLN A 437 -0.68 30.06 5.63
CA GLN A 437 -0.19 31.03 4.62
C GLN A 437 1.10 30.55 3.92
N GLN A 438 2.03 29.96 4.66
CA GLN A 438 3.27 29.38 4.11
C GLN A 438 2.99 28.17 3.19
N LEU A 439 2.11 27.24 3.58
CA LEU A 439 1.75 26.09 2.74
C LEU A 439 1.05 26.57 1.46
N GLY A 440 0.10 27.51 1.56
CA GLY A 440 -0.60 28.06 0.41
C GLY A 440 0.34 28.75 -0.59
N VAL A 441 1.31 29.52 -0.11
CA VAL A 441 2.35 30.12 -0.96
C VAL A 441 3.21 29.03 -1.62
N SER A 442 3.76 28.08 -0.86
CA SER A 442 4.59 26.98 -1.41
C SER A 442 3.82 26.08 -2.38
N PHE A 443 2.53 25.85 -2.12
CA PHE A 443 1.64 25.05 -2.94
C PHE A 443 1.33 25.74 -4.27
N ASN A 444 1.02 27.04 -4.25
CA ASN A 444 0.85 27.83 -5.45
C ASN A 444 2.12 27.87 -6.29
N GLN A 445 3.29 28.12 -5.68
CA GLN A 445 4.58 28.10 -6.38
C GLN A 445 4.88 26.74 -7.03
N ALA A 446 4.58 25.63 -6.34
CA ALA A 446 4.76 24.29 -6.87
C ALA A 446 3.84 24.00 -8.07
N ILE A 447 2.56 24.40 -8.00
CA ILE A 447 1.61 24.23 -9.12
C ILE A 447 2.01 25.13 -10.30
N GLU A 448 2.37 26.41 -10.07
CA GLU A 448 2.79 27.32 -11.14
C GLU A 448 4.06 26.81 -11.84
N THR A 449 4.99 26.21 -11.09
CA THR A 449 6.16 25.51 -11.65
C THR A 449 5.74 24.35 -12.55
N LYS A 450 4.79 23.50 -12.11
CA LYS A 450 4.28 22.40 -12.95
C LYS A 450 3.44 22.86 -14.14
N ILE A 451 2.70 23.97 -14.03
CA ILE A 451 2.05 24.62 -15.18
C ILE A 451 3.11 25.09 -16.19
N LYS A 452 4.18 25.75 -15.73
CA LYS A 452 5.28 26.22 -16.60
C LYS A 452 5.96 25.06 -17.34
N GLU A 453 6.33 23.99 -16.65
CA GLU A 453 6.85 22.75 -17.27
C GLU A 453 5.86 22.18 -18.32
N SER A 454 4.58 22.14 -17.98
CA SER A 454 3.52 21.62 -18.85
C SER A 454 3.31 22.47 -20.11
N LEU A 455 3.39 23.80 -19.98
CA LEU A 455 3.33 24.73 -21.10
C LEU A 455 4.60 24.61 -21.97
N MET A 456 5.78 24.43 -21.39
CA MET A 456 7.00 24.12 -22.17
C MET A 456 6.82 22.85 -23.00
N PHE A 457 6.32 21.77 -22.40
CA PHE A 457 6.03 20.51 -23.12
C PHE A 457 4.96 20.69 -24.21
N LEU A 458 3.85 21.38 -23.90
CA LEU A 458 2.75 21.64 -24.83
C LEU A 458 3.23 22.37 -26.10
N PHE A 459 4.13 23.35 -25.95
CA PHE A 459 4.72 24.06 -27.08
C PHE A 459 5.76 23.21 -27.82
N GLN A 460 6.58 22.40 -27.13
CA GLN A 460 7.58 21.56 -27.79
C GLN A 460 6.97 20.39 -28.57
N LYS A 461 5.89 19.79 -28.06
CA LYS A 461 5.29 18.57 -28.61
C LYS A 461 3.95 18.79 -29.32
N GLN A 462 3.40 20.01 -29.28
CA GLN A 462 2.07 20.36 -29.82
C GLN A 462 0.92 19.46 -29.28
N GLN A 463 1.10 18.87 -28.10
CA GLN A 463 0.11 17.99 -27.47
C GLN A 463 0.19 18.09 -25.94
N ARG A 464 -0.93 17.80 -25.27
CA ARG A 464 -0.98 17.65 -23.81
C ARG A 464 -0.30 16.37 -23.36
N ILE A 465 0.19 16.35 -22.11
CA ILE A 465 0.52 15.09 -21.45
C ILE A 465 -0.80 14.38 -21.16
N ASN A 466 -0.90 13.10 -21.54
CA ASN A 466 -2.12 12.32 -21.35
C ASN A 466 -1.76 10.96 -20.75
N TYR A 467 -1.94 10.83 -19.44
CA TYR A 467 -1.87 9.55 -18.74
C TYR A 467 -3.29 8.96 -18.58
N PRO A 468 -3.46 7.63 -18.66
CA PRO A 468 -4.75 7.00 -18.49
C PRO A 468 -5.31 7.25 -17.08
N PHE A 469 -6.64 7.27 -16.95
CA PHE A 469 -7.27 7.42 -15.64
C PHE A 469 -6.91 6.24 -14.71
N PRO A 470 -6.44 6.54 -13.49
CA PRO A 470 -5.91 5.53 -12.58
C PRO A 470 -7.01 4.76 -11.85
N MET A 471 -6.66 3.63 -11.26
CA MET A 471 -7.48 3.03 -10.20
C MET A 471 -7.24 3.81 -8.90
N GLU A 472 -8.26 4.50 -8.40
CA GLU A 472 -8.13 5.39 -7.23
C GLU A 472 -8.16 4.65 -5.89
N SER A 473 -8.81 3.48 -5.82
CA SER A 473 -8.90 2.66 -4.60
C SER A 473 -8.12 1.37 -4.79
N THR A 474 -6.81 1.40 -4.53
CA THR A 474 -5.99 0.18 -4.42
C THR A 474 -5.84 -0.22 -2.95
N LEU A 475 -5.50 -1.48 -2.65
CA LEU A 475 -5.37 -1.97 -1.27
C LEU A 475 -3.92 -1.89 -0.80
N GLY A 476 -3.64 -1.43 0.42
CA GLY A 476 -2.33 -1.58 1.04
C GLY A 476 -1.98 -3.05 1.31
N THR A 477 -0.71 -3.36 1.58
CA THR A 477 -0.28 -4.72 1.93
C THR A 477 -0.56 -4.99 3.41
N LEU A 478 -1.36 -6.02 3.70
CA LEU A 478 -1.45 -6.62 5.02
C LEU A 478 -0.77 -7.99 4.99
N PRO A 479 -0.05 -8.38 6.05
CA PRO A 479 0.66 -9.65 6.07
C PRO A 479 -0.34 -10.81 6.13
N SER A 480 -0.16 -11.78 5.24
CA SER A 480 -0.69 -13.12 5.44
C SER A 480 -0.04 -13.73 6.70
N SER A 481 -0.66 -14.73 7.32
CA SER A 481 0.05 -15.54 8.32
C SER A 481 -0.51 -16.94 8.35
N ASN A 482 0.40 -17.91 8.29
CA ASN A 482 0.10 -19.33 8.06
C ASN A 482 -0.30 -20.10 9.33
N THR A 483 -0.49 -19.41 10.46
CA THR A 483 -0.79 -19.98 11.79
C THR A 483 -2.23 -20.52 11.94
N THR A 484 -2.75 -21.23 10.94
CA THR A 484 -4.06 -21.91 11.01
C THR A 484 -4.13 -23.12 10.06
N LEU A 485 -3.09 -23.96 10.05
CA LEU A 485 -3.07 -25.23 9.29
C LEU A 485 -3.34 -26.48 10.16
N TYR A 486 -3.36 -26.37 11.49
CA TYR A 486 -3.50 -27.51 12.41
C TYR A 486 -4.93 -27.76 12.94
N GLY A 487 -5.96 -27.21 12.29
CA GLY A 487 -7.36 -27.28 12.74
C GLY A 487 -8.27 -28.24 11.97
N SER A 488 -7.75 -29.02 11.02
CA SER A 488 -8.58 -29.88 10.15
C SER A 488 -7.86 -31.15 9.70
N SER A 489 -7.42 -31.97 10.66
CA SER A 489 -7.37 -33.42 10.45
C SER A 489 -8.66 -34.00 11.04
N ILE A 490 -9.64 -34.24 10.18
CA ILE A 490 -10.72 -35.17 10.50
C ILE A 490 -10.07 -36.56 10.49
N ARG A 491 -10.14 -37.27 11.61
CA ARG A 491 -9.78 -38.69 11.66
C ARG A 491 -10.90 -39.48 11.01
N ASP A 492 -10.64 -40.04 9.83
CA ASP A 492 -11.39 -41.21 9.36
C ASP A 492 -10.73 -42.45 9.96
N GLU A 493 -11.43 -43.09 10.89
CA GLU A 493 -11.13 -44.46 11.30
C GLU A 493 -11.82 -45.44 10.35
N SER A 494 -11.07 -46.29 9.65
CA SER A 494 -11.39 -47.73 9.53
C SER A 494 -10.35 -48.52 8.73
N VAL A 495 -9.83 -49.60 9.36
CA VAL A 495 -9.62 -50.96 8.82
C VAL A 495 -8.97 -51.06 7.42
N ILE A 496 -7.78 -51.67 7.25
CA ILE A 496 -7.52 -53.12 7.25
C ILE A 496 -6.11 -53.46 7.83
N SER A 497 -5.95 -54.70 8.31
CA SER A 497 -4.89 -55.19 9.20
C SER A 497 -3.92 -56.24 8.59
N ARG A 498 -2.66 -56.28 9.09
CA ARG A 498 -1.64 -57.38 9.02
C ARG A 498 -1.10 -57.65 7.57
N ILE A 499 0.15 -57.99 7.26
CA ILE A 499 1.31 -58.71 7.87
C ILE A 499 2.62 -57.98 7.35
N GLY A 500 3.85 -58.02 7.90
CA GLY A 500 4.47 -58.78 9.02
C GLY A 500 5.94 -58.36 9.32
N LEU A 501 6.89 -59.31 9.38
CA LEU A 501 8.29 -59.20 9.87
C LEU A 501 9.38 -59.52 8.81
N GLY A 502 10.57 -58.90 8.90
CA GLY A 502 11.87 -59.64 8.79
C GLY A 502 13.01 -59.16 7.85
N HIS A 503 14.23 -59.14 8.41
CA HIS A 503 15.59 -59.34 7.82
C HIS A 503 16.38 -58.23 7.05
N GLU A 504 17.41 -57.70 7.74
CA GLU A 504 18.88 -57.74 7.45
C GLU A 504 19.50 -57.40 6.06
N VAL A 505 20.32 -56.31 5.99
CA VAL A 505 21.82 -56.22 5.90
C VAL A 505 22.57 -57.28 5.03
N PRO A 506 23.69 -57.04 4.25
CA PRO A 506 24.79 -56.03 4.37
C PRO A 506 25.45 -55.35 3.10
N VAL A 507 26.15 -54.23 3.35
CA VAL A 507 27.56 -53.81 3.00
C VAL A 507 28.28 -54.30 1.69
N ARG A 508 28.90 -53.35 0.94
CA ARG A 508 30.34 -53.27 0.46
C ARG A 508 30.50 -52.44 -0.84
N THR A 509 31.66 -51.93 -1.32
CA THR A 509 32.86 -51.18 -0.81
C THR A 509 33.68 -50.73 -2.06
N LEU A 510 34.68 -49.82 -1.93
CA LEU A 510 35.81 -49.55 -2.88
C LEU A 510 35.49 -48.68 -4.13
N LEU A 511 36.39 -47.89 -4.74
CA LEU A 511 37.78 -47.47 -4.42
C LEU A 511 38.15 -46.13 -5.12
N SER A 512 39.32 -45.59 -4.77
CA SER A 512 39.94 -44.35 -5.31
C SER A 512 40.84 -44.60 -6.52
N VAL A 513 40.94 -43.62 -7.45
CA VAL A 513 42.12 -43.32 -8.28
C VAL A 513 42.23 -41.79 -8.47
N GLY A 514 43.44 -41.23 -8.45
CA GLY A 514 43.71 -39.77 -8.59
C GLY A 514 44.63 -39.40 -9.75
N ASN A 515 45.38 -38.29 -9.57
CA ASN A 515 46.30 -37.63 -10.53
C ASN A 515 45.60 -36.85 -11.68
N GLN A 516 46.13 -35.75 -12.23
CA GLN A 516 47.43 -35.08 -12.10
C GLN A 516 47.32 -33.58 -12.53
N GLU A 517 48.16 -32.68 -12.01
CA GLU A 517 48.41 -31.37 -12.66
C GLU A 517 49.48 -31.50 -13.76
N PRO A 518 49.56 -30.54 -14.70
CA PRO A 518 50.83 -29.84 -14.85
C PRO A 518 50.76 -28.32 -15.09
N THR A 519 51.91 -27.69 -14.86
CA THR A 519 52.23 -26.26 -14.85
C THR A 519 52.49 -25.61 -16.23
N GLY A 520 52.38 -24.27 -16.33
CA GLY A 520 53.37 -23.51 -17.13
C GLY A 520 52.95 -22.19 -17.83
N PHE A 521 53.84 -21.20 -17.73
CA PHE A 521 54.09 -20.05 -18.65
C PHE A 521 53.23 -18.75 -18.65
N LYS A 522 53.95 -17.66 -18.35
CA LYS A 522 53.85 -16.25 -18.80
C LYS A 522 55.13 -15.97 -19.68
N PRO A 523 55.38 -14.83 -20.38
CA PRO A 523 54.91 -13.44 -20.12
C PRO A 523 54.72 -12.50 -21.36
N GLY A 524 54.55 -11.19 -21.10
CA GLY A 524 54.57 -10.06 -22.07
C GLY A 524 53.56 -8.97 -21.67
N GLU A 525 53.90 -7.90 -20.94
CA GLU A 525 54.58 -6.66 -21.37
C GLU A 525 53.78 -5.83 -22.42
N LYS A 526 53.64 -4.49 -22.33
CA LYS A 526 54.35 -3.48 -21.50
C LYS A 526 53.61 -2.13 -21.43
N SER A 527 53.84 -1.37 -20.35
CA SER A 527 53.79 0.12 -20.28
C SER A 527 52.42 0.82 -20.44
N LYS A 528 52.12 1.99 -19.84
CA LYS A 528 52.77 2.96 -18.91
C LYS A 528 51.65 3.96 -18.48
N SER A 529 51.68 4.78 -17.43
CA SER A 529 52.63 5.09 -16.35
C SER A 529 51.89 5.95 -15.30
N ARG A 530 52.15 5.75 -13.99
CA ARG A 530 52.45 6.78 -12.94
C ARG A 530 51.46 7.95 -12.65
N ASP A 531 51.36 8.50 -11.44
CA ASP A 531 52.15 8.47 -10.17
C ASP A 531 51.18 8.32 -8.95
N LEU A 532 51.47 7.54 -7.88
CA LEU A 532 52.34 7.82 -6.69
C LEU A 532 51.81 9.01 -5.85
N ILE A 533 51.58 9.00 -4.52
CA ILE A 533 52.09 8.29 -3.29
C ILE A 533 50.93 8.33 -2.25
N SER A 534 50.43 7.25 -1.63
CA SER A 534 50.93 6.36 -0.56
C SER A 534 50.82 6.88 0.89
N ASP A 535 50.69 5.92 1.83
CA ASP A 535 50.89 6.03 3.29
C ASP A 535 49.72 6.56 4.17
N ILE A 536 49.39 5.98 5.35
CA ILE A 536 49.78 4.68 5.96
C ILE A 536 48.73 4.26 7.04
N ARG A 537 48.50 2.94 7.16
CA ARG A 537 48.05 2.15 8.35
C ARG A 537 46.84 2.55 9.22
N SER A 538 45.85 1.65 9.18
CA SER A 538 45.22 0.94 10.31
C SER A 538 44.86 1.69 11.60
N GLN A 539 43.57 1.73 11.90
CA GLN A 539 43.05 1.39 13.24
C GLN A 539 41.70 0.66 13.10
N ASP A 540 41.48 -0.30 14.00
CA ASP A 540 40.28 -1.13 14.06
C ASP A 540 39.06 -0.40 14.63
N SER A 541 37.91 -1.06 14.45
CA SER A 541 36.69 -0.99 15.28
C SER A 541 35.55 -0.04 14.88
N HIS A 542 34.35 -0.62 14.95
CA HIS A 542 33.02 0.03 14.97
C HIS A 542 32.60 0.87 13.75
N LEU A 543 32.34 0.19 12.63
CA LEU A 543 31.49 0.73 11.57
C LEU A 543 30.01 0.41 11.82
N SER A 544 29.19 1.45 11.70
CA SER A 544 27.72 1.43 11.73
C SER A 544 27.13 0.69 10.53
N ASN A 545 25.90 0.15 10.70
CA ASN A 545 25.14 -0.43 9.60
C ASN A 545 24.68 0.66 8.62
N GLU A 546 25.45 0.88 7.55
CA GLU A 546 25.04 1.65 6.37
C GLU A 546 24.55 0.71 5.24
N ASP A 547 23.70 1.22 4.36
CA ASP A 547 23.20 0.47 3.19
C ASP A 547 24.35 0.26 2.18
N GLU A 548 24.86 -0.97 2.08
CA GLU A 548 26.10 -1.28 1.37
C GLU A 548 25.82 -1.47 -0.14
N MET A 549 26.18 -0.47 -0.95
CA MET A 549 26.01 -0.52 -2.41
C MET A 549 26.95 -1.59 -3.01
N LEU A 550 26.39 -2.62 -3.65
CA LEU A 550 27.15 -3.79 -4.08
C LEU A 550 28.00 -3.50 -5.33
N PRO A 551 29.34 -3.59 -5.25
CA PRO A 551 30.18 -3.47 -6.43
C PRO A 551 29.98 -4.69 -7.33
N ARG A 552 29.95 -4.46 -8.65
CA ARG A 552 29.84 -5.54 -9.63
C ARG A 552 31.09 -6.41 -9.62
N GLY A 553 30.91 -7.73 -9.65
CA GLY A 553 32.01 -8.71 -9.61
C GLY A 553 32.68 -8.91 -8.24
N ILE A 554 32.18 -8.29 -7.16
CA ILE A 554 32.75 -8.43 -5.81
C ILE A 554 31.77 -9.20 -4.90
N ALA A 555 32.27 -10.26 -4.25
CA ALA A 555 31.52 -11.05 -3.28
C ALA A 555 31.72 -10.52 -1.86
N LEU A 556 30.67 -9.95 -1.26
CA LEU A 556 30.66 -9.49 0.12
C LEU A 556 30.27 -10.65 1.05
N LYS A 557 31.14 -11.00 2.00
CA LYS A 557 30.87 -12.00 3.06
C LYS A 557 30.32 -11.32 4.30
N LYS A 558 29.22 -11.84 4.86
CA LYS A 558 28.66 -11.41 6.17
C LYS A 558 28.14 -12.62 6.94
N THR A 559 27.83 -12.40 8.22
CA THR A 559 27.23 -13.38 9.11
C THR A 559 26.02 -12.75 9.79
N ILE A 560 24.85 -13.39 9.68
CA ILE A 560 23.59 -12.92 10.29
C ILE A 560 23.23 -13.78 11.51
N LYS A 561 22.58 -13.16 12.50
CA LYS A 561 22.06 -13.81 13.71
C LYS A 561 20.58 -13.46 13.88
N PRO A 562 19.77 -14.34 14.49
CA PRO A 562 18.41 -13.96 14.87
C PRO A 562 18.45 -12.73 15.77
N GLN A 563 17.57 -11.75 15.54
CA GLN A 563 17.49 -10.43 16.22
C GLN A 563 18.48 -9.35 15.75
N ASN A 564 19.44 -9.62 14.85
CA ASN A 564 20.19 -8.54 14.20
C ASN A 564 19.30 -7.73 13.26
N ALA A 565 19.66 -6.46 13.01
CA ALA A 565 19.04 -5.69 11.94
C ALA A 565 19.32 -6.34 10.57
N PRO A 566 18.36 -6.29 9.62
CA PRO A 566 18.55 -6.86 8.28
C PRO A 566 19.75 -6.25 7.56
N PHE A 567 20.51 -7.06 6.83
CA PHE A 567 21.48 -6.55 5.87
C PHE A 567 20.79 -6.27 4.53
N VAL A 568 20.91 -5.05 4.04
CA VAL A 568 20.31 -4.59 2.78
C VAL A 568 21.39 -4.37 1.73
N TYR A 569 21.10 -4.85 0.53
CA TYR A 569 22.00 -4.95 -0.60
C TYR A 569 21.32 -4.38 -1.84
N SER A 570 21.93 -3.42 -2.53
CA SER A 570 21.30 -2.79 -3.70
C SER A 570 22.27 -2.55 -4.85
N ASN A 571 21.74 -2.68 -6.08
CA ASN A 571 22.37 -2.16 -7.31
C ASN A 571 21.53 -1.04 -7.97
N GLY A 572 20.55 -0.48 -7.26
CA GLY A 572 19.66 0.57 -7.75
C GLY A 572 18.45 0.10 -8.57
N LEU A 573 18.44 -1.15 -9.07
CA LEU A 573 17.29 -1.76 -9.75
C LEU A 573 16.65 -2.90 -8.94
N LEU A 574 17.46 -3.66 -8.21
CA LEU A 574 17.01 -4.66 -7.24
C LEU A 574 17.61 -4.37 -5.87
N GLU A 575 16.78 -4.52 -4.83
CA GLU A 575 17.16 -4.48 -3.43
C GLU A 575 16.91 -5.86 -2.81
N VAL A 576 17.92 -6.40 -2.15
CA VAL A 576 17.90 -7.72 -1.50
C VAL A 576 18.10 -7.49 -0.01
N GLN A 577 17.11 -7.87 0.79
CA GLN A 577 17.18 -7.85 2.25
C GLN A 577 17.41 -9.28 2.75
N MET A 578 18.40 -9.45 3.63
CA MET A 578 18.72 -10.72 4.27
C MET A 578 18.32 -10.70 5.74
N ASP A 579 17.43 -11.62 6.12
CA ASP A 579 16.96 -11.86 7.49
C ASP A 579 17.08 -13.33 7.87
N LEU A 580 17.21 -13.62 9.18
CA LEU A 580 17.23 -14.97 9.74
C LEU A 580 16.17 -15.09 10.82
N GLU A 581 15.13 -15.89 10.58
CA GLU A 581 14.09 -16.16 11.58
C GLU A 581 14.67 -16.88 12.81
N PRO A 582 14.21 -16.56 14.04
CA PRO A 582 14.62 -17.30 15.22
C PRO A 582 14.10 -18.75 15.17
N PRO A 583 14.87 -19.72 15.67
CA PRO A 583 14.46 -21.12 15.67
C PRO A 583 13.17 -21.33 16.47
N ASP A 584 12.28 -22.14 15.91
CA ASP A 584 11.00 -22.51 16.51
C ASP A 584 11.22 -23.35 17.78
N PRO A 585 10.82 -22.87 18.97
CA PRO A 585 11.07 -23.55 20.25
C PRO A 585 10.32 -24.88 20.40
N SER A 586 9.42 -25.23 19.46
CA SER A 586 8.73 -26.52 19.43
C SER A 586 9.49 -27.63 18.69
N LYS A 587 10.66 -27.32 18.08
CA LYS A 587 11.48 -28.28 17.33
C LYS A 587 12.76 -28.61 18.09
N LEU A 588 13.19 -29.89 18.05
CA LEU A 588 14.45 -30.32 18.67
C LEU A 588 15.62 -29.47 18.15
N ALA A 589 16.46 -29.01 19.07
CA ALA A 589 17.41 -27.93 18.85
C ALA A 589 18.42 -28.18 17.71
N THR A 590 18.24 -27.49 16.58
CA THR A 590 19.35 -27.09 15.72
C THR A 590 19.94 -25.79 16.26
N ASN A 591 21.14 -25.86 16.84
CA ASN A 591 21.87 -24.73 17.43
C ASN A 591 22.43 -23.75 16.37
N GLN A 592 21.63 -23.36 15.37
CA GLN A 592 22.05 -22.46 14.30
C GLN A 592 21.98 -21.00 14.79
N THR A 593 22.94 -20.64 15.65
CA THR A 593 23.05 -19.32 16.31
C THR A 593 23.49 -18.20 15.36
N SER A 594 23.99 -18.56 14.18
CA SER A 594 24.33 -17.64 13.09
C SER A 594 24.40 -18.36 11.74
N LEU A 595 24.13 -17.64 10.65
CA LEU A 595 24.29 -18.11 9.27
C LEU A 595 25.35 -17.26 8.56
N ALA A 596 26.38 -17.89 8.01
CA ALA A 596 27.38 -17.23 7.18
C ALA A 596 26.96 -17.28 5.71
N TYR A 597 27.12 -16.18 4.99
CA TYR A 597 26.83 -16.12 3.55
C TYR A 597 27.74 -15.14 2.82
N SER A 598 27.78 -15.26 1.49
CA SER A 598 28.35 -14.29 0.58
C SER A 598 27.35 -13.91 -0.50
N ILE A 599 27.19 -12.62 -0.75
CA ILE A 599 26.37 -12.07 -1.85
C ILE A 599 27.24 -11.34 -2.87
N GLU A 600 26.90 -11.47 -4.14
CA GLU A 600 27.70 -10.98 -5.27
C GLU A 600 26.80 -10.60 -6.46
N TRP A 601 27.09 -9.47 -7.12
CA TRP A 601 26.42 -9.07 -8.35
C TRP A 601 27.27 -9.47 -9.57
N LEU A 602 26.75 -10.38 -10.41
CA LEU A 602 27.51 -11.00 -11.51
C LEU A 602 27.57 -10.13 -12.79
N ASP A 603 28.68 -10.24 -13.53
CA ASP A 603 28.92 -9.46 -14.75
C ASP A 603 28.16 -9.96 -15.98
N LYS A 604 27.96 -11.27 -16.14
CA LYS A 604 27.36 -11.88 -17.34
C LYS A 604 26.26 -12.87 -17.01
N ALA A 605 25.07 -12.65 -17.57
CA ALA A 605 23.95 -13.60 -17.49
C ALA A 605 24.25 -14.98 -18.12
N ALA A 606 25.28 -15.09 -18.95
CA ALA A 606 25.71 -16.32 -19.60
C ALA A 606 26.21 -17.41 -18.62
N GLU A 607 26.76 -17.06 -17.45
CA GLU A 607 27.25 -18.07 -16.49
C GLU A 607 26.15 -18.94 -15.86
N ILE A 608 24.90 -18.46 -15.86
CA ILE A 608 23.75 -19.27 -15.39
C ILE A 608 23.50 -20.45 -16.34
N GLN A 609 23.78 -20.27 -17.64
CA GLN A 609 23.26 -21.14 -18.70
C GLN A 609 24.03 -22.46 -18.86
N GLU A 610 25.28 -22.55 -18.41
CA GLU A 610 26.10 -23.77 -18.50
C GLU A 610 26.22 -24.59 -17.19
N LYS A 611 25.90 -24.02 -16.01
CA LYS A 611 26.27 -24.64 -14.71
C LYS A 611 25.17 -24.70 -13.65
N CYS A 612 23.97 -24.16 -13.90
CA CYS A 612 22.86 -24.15 -12.95
C CYS A 612 21.71 -25.08 -13.37
N HIS A 613 21.21 -25.88 -12.43
CA HIS A 613 19.92 -26.53 -12.58
C HIS A 613 18.81 -25.50 -12.39
N SER A 614 17.70 -25.64 -13.11
CA SER A 614 16.56 -24.70 -13.07
C SER A 614 15.96 -24.50 -11.67
N GLY A 615 16.15 -25.47 -10.77
CA GLY A 615 15.72 -25.41 -9.36
C GLY A 615 16.60 -24.58 -8.42
N CYS A 616 17.62 -23.84 -8.88
CA CYS A 616 18.43 -22.94 -8.03
C CYS A 616 18.28 -21.44 -8.40
N VAL A 617 17.40 -21.10 -9.34
CA VAL A 617 17.29 -19.76 -9.93
C VAL A 617 15.88 -19.20 -9.72
N ILE A 618 15.78 -18.01 -9.15
CA ILE A 618 14.54 -17.28 -8.92
C ILE A 618 14.52 -16.05 -9.83
N ASP A 619 13.52 -15.92 -10.69
CA ASP A 619 13.23 -14.69 -11.43
C ASP A 619 12.35 -13.77 -10.58
N VAL A 620 12.99 -12.78 -9.95
CA VAL A 620 12.36 -11.82 -9.04
C VAL A 620 11.31 -10.98 -9.76
N GLY A 621 11.43 -10.77 -11.08
CA GLY A 621 10.45 -10.03 -11.88
C GLY A 621 9.11 -10.76 -12.03
N THR A 622 9.08 -12.07 -11.74
CA THR A 622 7.87 -12.89 -11.79
C THR A 622 7.22 -13.13 -10.41
N LEU A 623 7.89 -12.75 -9.33
CA LEU A 623 7.38 -12.93 -7.97
C LEU A 623 6.23 -11.96 -7.65
N GLN A 624 5.12 -12.50 -7.13
CA GLN A 624 3.96 -11.73 -6.64
C GLN A 624 3.66 -11.98 -5.15
N GLY A 625 4.63 -12.53 -4.40
CA GLY A 625 4.50 -12.87 -2.98
C GLY A 625 5.74 -13.58 -2.44
N GLU A 626 5.63 -14.09 -1.21
CA GLU A 626 6.64 -14.96 -0.59
C GLU A 626 6.70 -16.31 -1.29
N VAL A 627 7.91 -16.84 -1.51
CA VAL A 627 8.13 -18.16 -2.13
C VAL A 627 9.15 -18.93 -1.29
N PHE A 628 8.78 -20.13 -0.88
CA PHE A 628 9.70 -21.07 -0.24
C PHE A 628 10.55 -21.75 -1.31
N HIS A 629 11.86 -21.73 -1.14
CA HIS A 629 12.82 -22.31 -2.08
C HIS A 629 13.83 -23.16 -1.31
N GLU A 630 13.91 -24.44 -1.66
CA GLU A 630 14.90 -25.34 -1.07
C GLU A 630 16.27 -25.06 -1.69
N ILE A 631 17.27 -24.76 -0.86
CA ILE A 631 18.60 -24.41 -1.34
C ILE A 631 19.23 -25.68 -1.94
N CYS A 632 19.45 -25.68 -3.25
CA CYS A 632 20.03 -26.81 -3.95
C CYS A 632 21.46 -27.13 -3.45
N GLY A 633 21.90 -28.38 -3.58
CA GLY A 633 23.11 -28.96 -2.95
C GLY A 633 24.49 -28.35 -3.30
N LYS A 634 24.54 -27.16 -3.90
CA LYS A 634 25.73 -26.29 -4.02
C LYS A 634 25.68 -25.08 -3.07
N ASN A 635 24.79 -25.09 -2.07
CA ASN A 635 24.52 -24.01 -1.11
C ASN A 635 24.41 -22.61 -1.76
N SER A 636 23.89 -22.54 -2.99
CA SER A 636 23.92 -21.31 -3.80
C SER A 636 22.55 -21.06 -4.43
N LEU A 637 22.01 -19.85 -4.20
CA LEU A 637 20.78 -19.32 -4.77
C LEU A 637 21.12 -18.20 -5.75
N TYR A 638 20.43 -18.16 -6.90
CA TYR A 638 20.58 -17.12 -7.91
C TYR A 638 19.29 -16.32 -8.05
N MET A 639 19.37 -15.00 -7.93
CA MET A 639 18.24 -14.07 -8.10
C MET A 639 18.45 -13.25 -9.37
N ARG A 640 17.53 -13.39 -10.33
CA ARG A 640 17.54 -12.64 -11.59
C ARG A 640 16.48 -11.54 -11.56
N PHE A 641 16.84 -10.35 -12.00
CA PHE A 641 15.90 -9.25 -12.26
C PHE A 641 16.37 -8.44 -13.47
N GLU A 642 15.57 -8.41 -14.53
CA GLU A 642 15.94 -7.87 -15.84
C GLU A 642 17.30 -8.43 -16.34
N ASN A 643 18.31 -7.56 -16.47
CA ASN A 643 19.69 -7.88 -16.87
C ASN A 643 20.65 -8.04 -15.68
N SER A 644 20.15 -7.98 -14.43
CA SER A 644 20.93 -8.15 -13.20
C SER A 644 20.79 -9.57 -12.65
N VAL A 645 21.89 -10.10 -12.12
CA VAL A 645 21.94 -11.42 -11.47
C VAL A 645 22.73 -11.29 -10.18
N PHE A 646 22.11 -11.64 -9.05
CA PHE A 646 22.78 -11.79 -7.78
C PHE A 646 22.99 -13.27 -7.48
N ARG A 647 24.19 -13.62 -6.99
CA ARG A 647 24.50 -14.93 -6.42
C ARG A 647 24.58 -14.78 -4.91
N LEU A 648 23.78 -15.55 -4.20
CA LEU A 648 23.84 -15.73 -2.76
C LEU A 648 24.39 -17.14 -2.48
N ARG A 649 25.45 -17.26 -1.69
CA ARG A 649 26.04 -18.55 -1.30
C ARG A 649 26.17 -18.64 0.20
N PHE A 650 25.66 -19.72 0.78
CA PHE A 650 25.71 -20.02 2.20
C PHE A 650 26.93 -20.89 2.52
N HIS A 651 27.55 -20.68 3.68
CA HIS A 651 28.77 -21.38 4.13
C HIS A 651 28.54 -22.04 5.49
#